data_AF-A0AAE4LLE1-F1
#
_entry.id   AF-A0AAE4LLE1-F1
#
_cell.length_a   1.000
_cell.length_b   1.000
_cell.length_c   1.000
_cell.angle_alpha   90.00
_cell.angle_beta   90.00
_cell.angle_gamma   90.00
#
_symmetry.space_group_name_H-M   'P 1'
#
loop_
_entity.id
_entity.type
_entity.pdbx_description
1 polymer ?
#
loop_
_entity_poly.entity_id
_entity_poly.type
_entity_poly.pdbx_seq_one_letter_code
_entity_poly.pdbx_strand_id
1 'polypeptide(L)'
;MRLNFKKYMAGLATAATLLLTACYEDHTDLEDRTTRIRISPEIEAFEADGTASVSGNSNVTSVVLVKVGTRVSRMEWEAELVDWMPSVDETGPWATIQRVPVVSQYTEIAGPNTVAVTQSGFELTALPNTGYGRRCTVRITAEDGTVQDYELFQYGELADAEVVPALESVEISFQGDPVDLAYTTNMGDKYAYAIAYEEGGAEGWLTAEHRGEGLLTLTAEPWDDMERDRRATLTITVGDDETSKAAVDIPVVQLRKAEYYYVYGSALGEEAATALQMKRESDDSYRVSGFFFATEDNLICINKDSRAGDPSWYLGADGELKNWARNVTASDLKIEANGYRTLTVDFAAGTWNWIRQNSTPNCMPDEELANYPTKDYPTASGGVKTWMTVSLHWNGGPGIGAVKLGSGLVGGSKTGGYGKPSDTTVPYDVRNPAYDTAENGGGIEELRANDGTPLASKYGRLYSSFEAVTGQPNGALNKAYQIASPYGEPGAVLVDATGTAVTIENILMATLAAADDDAKAEAEHPVLKMQIQGICPYGWHIANLQDWKDLIWAAAQASKGSRYEIAESSASYKAIGGGSIANLSTILFDASWNTYSSGSPISPLAPDFGFNMFIQGWRLYDTGYNYGATSGDPRFYAWIPLLGQYTSKKTSFWRIYISGHTKTDMTLNDGFDLGNGSGAAIRCVKNYK
;
A
#
# COMPACT_ATOMS: atom_id res chain seq x y z
N MET A 1 24.71 3.40 8.70
CA MET A 1 24.70 2.34 9.73
C MET A 1 23.78 1.25 9.18
N ARG A 2 24.32 0.03 8.99
CA ARG A 2 23.68 -1.31 9.04
C ARG A 2 22.39 -1.54 8.21
N LEU A 3 22.49 -2.35 7.13
CA LEU A 3 22.12 -3.79 7.03
C LEU A 3 20.60 -4.01 7.17
N ASN A 4 19.84 -4.54 6.20
CA ASN A 4 20.04 -5.80 5.49
C ASN A 4 19.41 -5.80 4.08
N PHE A 5 20.25 -5.94 3.07
CA PHE A 5 19.93 -6.22 1.68
C PHE A 5 20.79 -7.42 1.32
N LYS A 6 20.20 -8.63 1.18
CA LYS A 6 20.77 -9.83 0.50
C LYS A 6 19.95 -11.09 0.84
N LYS A 7 18.88 -11.36 0.08
CA LYS A 7 18.42 -12.70 -0.30
C LYS A 7 17.66 -12.50 -1.63
N TYR A 8 18.01 -13.28 -2.66
CA TYR A 8 17.57 -13.20 -4.07
C TYR A 8 18.26 -12.17 -4.97
N MET A 9 19.56 -12.38 -5.24
CA MET A 9 20.22 -11.99 -6.50
C MET A 9 21.52 -12.80 -6.63
N ALA A 10 21.42 -14.07 -7.02
CA ALA A 10 22.52 -14.86 -7.58
C ALA A 10 21.95 -16.14 -8.20
N GLY A 11 21.35 -16.04 -9.39
CA GLY A 11 20.82 -17.23 -10.05
C GLY A 11 20.44 -17.04 -11.51
N LEU A 12 21.02 -16.05 -12.22
CA LEU A 12 20.87 -15.95 -13.68
C LEU A 12 21.96 -15.04 -14.24
N ALA A 13 23.10 -15.64 -14.57
CA ALA A 13 23.92 -15.35 -15.77
C ALA A 13 25.29 -16.04 -15.65
N THR A 14 25.56 -16.95 -16.60
CA THR A 14 26.90 -17.42 -17.04
C THR A 14 27.72 -18.24 -16.03
N ALA A 15 28.14 -19.47 -16.31
CA ALA A 15 28.84 -19.86 -17.52
C ALA A 15 28.53 -21.30 -17.96
N ALA A 16 27.94 -21.38 -19.14
CA ALA A 16 28.26 -22.46 -20.05
C ALA A 16 29.59 -22.14 -20.71
N THR A 17 30.60 -22.96 -20.46
CA THR A 17 31.76 -23.06 -21.33
C THR A 17 32.23 -24.52 -21.34
N LEU A 18 31.44 -25.38 -21.97
CA LEU A 18 31.95 -26.62 -22.53
C LEU A 18 32.44 -26.29 -23.95
N LEU A 19 33.70 -25.93 -24.07
CA LEU A 19 34.46 -25.95 -25.33
C LEU A 19 35.54 -27.02 -25.19
N LEU A 20 35.46 -28.03 -26.05
CA LEU A 20 36.51 -29.02 -26.31
C LEU A 20 37.81 -28.32 -26.71
N THR A 21 38.97 -28.67 -26.12
CA THR A 21 40.25 -28.96 -26.82
C THR A 21 41.41 -29.18 -25.83
N ALA A 22 42.40 -29.91 -26.33
CA ALA A 22 43.60 -30.41 -25.67
C ALA A 22 44.56 -29.34 -25.12
N CYS A 23 45.34 -29.77 -24.11
CA CYS A 23 46.66 -29.26 -23.69
C CYS A 23 46.84 -27.74 -23.59
N TYR A 24 46.73 -27.21 -22.38
CA TYR A 24 47.56 -26.09 -21.92
C TYR A 24 47.83 -26.27 -20.42
N GLU A 25 49.03 -26.76 -20.08
CA GLU A 25 49.56 -26.71 -18.70
C GLU A 25 50.21 -25.33 -18.52
N ASP A 26 49.48 -24.43 -17.87
CA ASP A 26 50.06 -23.26 -17.21
C ASP A 26 50.20 -23.62 -15.72
N HIS A 27 51.43 -23.79 -15.28
CA HIS A 27 51.80 -24.09 -13.89
C HIS A 27 51.81 -22.84 -13.01
N THR A 28 50.71 -22.07 -12.93
CA THR A 28 50.61 -20.93 -12.00
C THR A 28 49.28 -20.78 -11.27
N ASP A 29 48.68 -21.88 -10.81
CA ASP A 29 47.68 -21.82 -9.74
C ASP A 29 48.23 -22.50 -8.48
N LEU A 30 48.32 -21.75 -7.38
CA LEU A 30 48.45 -22.32 -6.03
C LEU A 30 47.31 -23.32 -5.86
N GLU A 31 47.59 -24.62 -5.98
CA GLU A 31 46.58 -25.66 -5.84
C GLU A 31 45.99 -25.57 -4.43
N ASP A 32 44.84 -24.91 -4.32
CA ASP A 32 43.95 -25.05 -3.18
C ASP A 32 43.52 -26.52 -3.15
N ARG A 33 44.19 -27.33 -2.33
CA ARG A 33 43.88 -28.76 -2.16
C ARG A 33 42.75 -28.98 -1.17
N THR A 34 42.00 -27.94 -0.79
CA THR A 34 40.85 -28.11 0.10
C THR A 34 39.77 -28.93 -0.58
N THR A 35 39.30 -29.93 0.15
CA THR A 35 38.13 -30.72 -0.24
C THR A 35 36.87 -29.94 0.13
N ARG A 36 35.90 -29.89 -0.80
CA ARG A 36 34.61 -29.23 -0.62
C ARG A 36 33.50 -30.15 -1.11
N ILE A 37 32.47 -30.30 -0.30
CA ILE A 37 31.29 -31.09 -0.65
C ILE A 37 30.16 -30.14 -1.02
N ARG A 38 29.47 -30.41 -2.12
CA ARG A 38 28.24 -29.71 -2.53
C ARG A 38 27.19 -30.70 -2.96
N ILE A 39 25.93 -30.30 -2.85
CA ILE A 39 24.80 -31.05 -3.39
C ILE A 39 24.09 -30.25 -4.48
N SER A 40 23.44 -30.94 -5.42
CA SER A 40 22.62 -30.31 -6.45
C SER A 40 21.52 -31.28 -6.93
N PRO A 41 20.24 -30.88 -6.93
CA PRO A 41 19.70 -29.65 -6.32
C PRO A 41 19.93 -29.59 -4.79
N GLU A 42 19.77 -28.41 -4.20
CA GLU A 42 19.70 -28.28 -2.73
C GLU A 42 18.48 -29.06 -2.20
N ILE A 43 18.56 -29.52 -0.94
CA ILE A 43 17.50 -30.30 -0.32
C ILE A 43 16.25 -29.42 -0.16
N GLU A 44 15.13 -29.87 -0.73
CA GLU A 44 13.82 -29.28 -0.52
C GLU A 44 13.26 -29.67 0.85
N ALA A 45 12.40 -28.84 1.43
CA ALA A 45 11.62 -29.24 2.60
C ALA A 45 10.58 -30.31 2.22
N PHE A 46 10.15 -31.13 3.17
CA PHE A 46 9.00 -32.02 3.01
C PHE A 46 7.72 -31.37 3.56
N GLU A 47 6.60 -31.60 2.90
CA GLU A 47 5.26 -31.34 3.42
C GLU A 47 4.90 -32.32 4.55
N ALA A 48 3.82 -32.02 5.26
CA ALA A 48 3.33 -32.86 6.36
C ALA A 48 3.00 -34.30 5.92
N ASP A 49 2.62 -34.53 4.66
CA ASP A 49 2.35 -35.87 4.15
C ASP A 49 3.61 -36.64 3.72
N GLY A 50 4.80 -36.02 3.81
CA GLY A 50 6.08 -36.61 3.42
C GLY A 50 6.44 -36.42 1.94
N THR A 51 5.69 -35.61 1.18
CA THR A 51 6.06 -35.22 -0.19
C THR A 51 6.98 -34.01 -0.21
N ALA A 52 7.80 -33.87 -1.24
CA ALA A 52 8.71 -32.74 -1.39
C ALA A 52 7.96 -31.45 -1.73
N SER A 53 8.20 -30.38 -0.97
CA SER A 53 7.46 -29.10 -1.02
C SER A 53 7.51 -28.38 -2.38
N VAL A 54 8.58 -28.52 -3.16
CA VAL A 54 8.71 -27.84 -4.45
C VAL A 54 8.36 -28.77 -5.60
N SER A 55 8.90 -29.99 -5.58
CA SER A 55 8.74 -30.94 -6.68
C SER A 55 7.47 -31.80 -6.60
N GLY A 56 6.81 -31.87 -5.43
CA GLY A 56 5.62 -32.71 -5.18
C GLY A 56 5.91 -34.22 -5.22
N ASN A 57 7.18 -34.61 -5.28
CA ASN A 57 7.59 -36.01 -5.37
C ASN A 57 7.56 -36.69 -4.00
N SER A 58 7.40 -38.01 -3.97
CA SER A 58 7.51 -38.81 -2.74
C SER A 58 8.94 -38.93 -2.21
N ASN A 59 9.93 -38.42 -2.95
CA ASN A 59 11.33 -38.42 -2.57
C ASN A 59 12.06 -37.18 -3.12
N VAL A 60 13.18 -36.85 -2.48
CA VAL A 60 14.11 -35.80 -2.93
C VAL A 60 15.41 -36.47 -3.33
N THR A 61 15.93 -36.16 -4.52
CA THR A 61 17.24 -36.68 -4.95
C THR A 61 18.22 -35.54 -5.18
N SER A 62 19.43 -35.69 -4.66
CA SER A 62 20.52 -34.73 -4.86
C SER A 62 21.80 -35.44 -5.27
N VAL A 63 22.47 -34.91 -6.29
CA VAL A 63 23.82 -35.32 -6.68
C VAL A 63 24.81 -34.79 -5.67
N VAL A 64 25.77 -35.61 -5.23
CA VAL A 64 26.87 -35.18 -4.35
C VAL A 64 28.10 -34.92 -5.20
N LEU A 65 28.66 -33.71 -5.06
CA LEU A 65 29.85 -33.26 -5.75
C LEU A 65 30.97 -33.02 -4.73
N VAL A 66 31.90 -33.97 -4.64
CA VAL A 66 33.16 -33.79 -3.90
C VAL A 66 34.17 -33.12 -4.84
N LYS A 67 34.66 -31.95 -4.47
CA LYS A 67 35.69 -31.21 -5.23
C LYS A 67 36.97 -31.14 -4.43
N VAL A 68 38.11 -31.39 -5.08
CA VAL A 68 39.45 -31.12 -4.54
C VAL A 68 40.04 -30.00 -5.38
N GLY A 69 40.14 -28.81 -4.79
CA GLY A 69 40.42 -27.58 -5.53
C GLY A 69 39.35 -27.28 -6.59
N THR A 70 39.76 -27.15 -7.86
CA THR A 70 38.87 -26.84 -8.98
C THR A 70 38.27 -28.07 -9.66
N ARG A 71 38.74 -29.28 -9.32
CA ARG A 71 38.35 -30.53 -9.99
C ARG A 71 37.35 -31.33 -9.17
N VAL A 72 36.36 -31.92 -9.84
CA VAL A 72 35.47 -32.93 -9.24
C VAL A 72 36.30 -34.18 -9.00
N SER A 73 36.33 -34.63 -7.75
CA SER A 73 37.04 -35.83 -7.32
C SER A 73 36.16 -37.07 -7.47
N ARG A 74 36.81 -38.24 -7.56
CA ARG A 74 36.15 -39.56 -7.47
C ARG A 74 36.25 -40.17 -6.07
N MET A 75 36.61 -39.34 -5.08
CA MET A 75 36.69 -39.74 -3.68
C MET A 75 35.35 -40.32 -3.22
N GLU A 76 35.41 -41.41 -2.47
CA GLU A 76 34.21 -41.98 -1.87
C GLU A 76 33.67 -41.03 -0.80
N TRP A 77 32.36 -41.12 -0.56
CA TRP A 77 31.67 -40.34 0.45
C TRP A 77 30.52 -41.15 1.02
N GLU A 78 30.17 -40.84 2.26
CA GLU A 78 29.03 -41.40 2.99
C GLU A 78 28.06 -40.27 3.34
N ALA A 79 26.78 -40.60 3.44
CA ALA A 79 25.75 -39.67 3.90
C ALA A 79 24.88 -40.34 4.95
N GLU A 80 24.62 -39.60 6.03
CA GLU A 80 23.83 -40.05 7.17
C GLU A 80 22.91 -38.94 7.67
N LEU A 81 21.86 -39.35 8.39
CA LEU A 81 20.99 -38.43 9.11
C LEU A 81 21.45 -38.33 10.56
N VAL A 82 21.78 -37.11 10.98
CA VAL A 82 22.21 -36.78 12.35
C VAL A 82 21.27 -35.73 12.95
N ASP A 83 21.37 -35.54 14.26
CA ASP A 83 20.60 -34.53 15.01
C ASP A 83 19.08 -34.60 14.78
N TRP A 84 18.55 -35.80 14.51
CA TRP A 84 17.12 -36.05 14.44
C TRP A 84 16.60 -36.33 15.86
N MET A 85 15.52 -35.64 16.24
CA MET A 85 14.77 -35.97 17.46
C MET A 85 13.56 -36.84 17.09
N PRO A 86 13.39 -38.02 17.70
CA PRO A 86 12.15 -38.78 17.55
C PRO A 86 10.99 -37.99 18.17
N SER A 87 9.82 -38.06 17.54
CA SER A 87 8.57 -37.70 18.24
C SER A 87 8.34 -38.63 19.44
N VAL A 88 7.50 -38.21 20.39
CA VAL A 88 7.22 -38.93 21.66
C VAL A 88 6.82 -40.40 21.45
N ASP A 89 6.29 -40.73 20.25
CA ASP A 89 5.84 -42.07 19.87
C ASP A 89 6.67 -42.74 18.74
N GLU A 90 7.78 -42.13 18.30
CA GLU A 90 8.64 -42.67 17.24
C GLU A 90 9.91 -43.33 17.82
N THR A 91 10.33 -44.47 17.24
CA THR A 91 11.48 -45.25 17.72
C THR A 91 12.68 -45.23 16.76
N GLY A 92 12.66 -44.36 15.74
CA GLY A 92 13.68 -44.24 14.70
C GLY A 92 13.62 -42.92 13.95
N PRO A 93 14.56 -42.68 13.01
CA PRO A 93 14.58 -41.46 12.21
C PRO A 93 13.32 -41.36 11.35
N TRP A 94 12.73 -40.17 11.31
CA TRP A 94 11.51 -39.89 10.55
C TRP A 94 11.76 -39.70 9.05
N ALA A 95 13.02 -39.51 8.67
CA ALA A 95 13.47 -39.54 7.29
C ALA A 95 14.42 -40.72 7.09
N THR A 96 14.52 -41.17 5.83
CA THR A 96 15.54 -42.15 5.43
C THR A 96 16.41 -41.55 4.34
N ILE A 97 17.70 -41.87 4.38
CA ILE A 97 18.67 -41.49 3.36
C ILE A 97 19.24 -42.75 2.73
N GLN A 98 19.22 -42.82 1.40
CA GLN A 98 19.78 -43.93 0.65
C GLN A 98 20.69 -43.40 -0.47
N ARG A 99 21.89 -43.96 -0.59
CA ARG A 99 22.78 -43.66 -1.72
C ARG A 99 22.21 -44.28 -2.99
N VAL A 100 22.02 -43.46 -4.02
CA VAL A 100 21.46 -43.88 -5.31
C VAL A 100 22.21 -43.25 -6.49
N PRO A 101 22.21 -43.89 -7.68
CA PRO A 101 22.60 -43.21 -8.90
C PRO A 101 21.51 -42.22 -9.31
N VAL A 102 21.83 -40.92 -9.33
CA VAL A 102 20.91 -39.85 -9.76
C VAL A 102 21.15 -39.57 -11.24
N VAL A 103 20.09 -39.61 -12.04
CA VAL A 103 20.15 -39.32 -13.48
C VAL A 103 19.67 -37.89 -13.73
N SER A 104 20.60 -37.01 -14.07
CA SER A 104 20.29 -35.62 -14.42
C SER A 104 20.26 -35.45 -15.93
N GLN A 105 19.24 -34.77 -16.45
CA GLN A 105 19.12 -34.46 -17.87
C GLN A 105 19.60 -33.03 -18.13
N TYR A 106 20.56 -32.89 -19.03
CA TYR A 106 21.11 -31.60 -19.45
C TYR A 106 20.80 -31.37 -20.92
N THR A 107 20.15 -30.25 -21.23
CA THR A 107 19.92 -29.83 -22.61
C THR A 107 21.08 -28.96 -23.08
N GLU A 108 21.65 -29.29 -24.23
CA GLU A 108 22.72 -28.51 -24.84
C GLU A 108 22.26 -27.07 -25.12
N ILE A 109 23.08 -26.09 -24.75
CA ILE A 109 22.71 -24.67 -24.83
C ILE A 109 22.58 -24.14 -26.28
N ALA A 110 23.15 -24.86 -27.25
CA ALA A 110 23.08 -24.52 -28.67
C ALA A 110 22.62 -25.69 -29.57
N GLY A 111 22.01 -26.74 -29.00
CA GLY A 111 21.59 -27.94 -29.73
C GLY A 111 20.28 -28.53 -29.21
N PRO A 112 19.56 -29.34 -30.02
CA PRO A 112 18.28 -29.94 -29.60
C PRO A 112 18.44 -31.17 -28.70
N ASN A 113 19.68 -31.52 -28.33
CA ASN A 113 19.97 -32.78 -27.64
C ASN A 113 19.84 -32.61 -26.12
N THR A 114 19.16 -33.58 -25.50
CA THR A 114 19.18 -33.79 -24.06
C THR A 114 20.10 -34.97 -23.75
N VAL A 115 21.10 -34.74 -22.90
CA VAL A 115 22.05 -35.76 -22.45
C VAL A 115 21.70 -36.13 -21.02
N ALA A 116 21.47 -37.42 -20.77
CA ALA A 116 21.33 -37.96 -19.42
C ALA A 116 22.73 -38.30 -18.86
N VAL A 117 23.05 -37.75 -17.69
CA VAL A 117 24.29 -38.04 -16.96
C VAL A 117 23.92 -38.70 -15.65
N THR A 118 24.44 -39.90 -15.41
CA THR A 118 24.29 -40.62 -14.14
C THR A 118 25.44 -40.23 -13.20
N GLN A 119 25.10 -39.70 -12.03
CA GLN A 119 26.06 -39.29 -11.01
C GLN A 119 25.72 -39.94 -9.66
N SER A 120 26.70 -40.05 -8.77
CA SER A 120 26.45 -40.55 -7.42
C SER A 120 25.74 -39.48 -6.59
N GLY A 121 24.63 -39.84 -5.97
CA GLY A 121 23.84 -38.96 -5.12
C GLY A 121 23.14 -39.74 -4.02
N PHE A 122 22.20 -39.08 -3.34
CA PHE A 122 21.33 -39.71 -2.37
C PHE A 122 19.87 -39.40 -2.67
N GLU A 123 19.01 -40.26 -2.16
CA GLU A 123 17.56 -40.12 -2.11
C GLU A 123 17.14 -39.96 -0.66
N LEU A 124 16.28 -38.98 -0.40
CA LEU A 124 15.61 -38.76 0.87
C LEU A 124 14.13 -39.10 0.72
N THR A 125 13.58 -39.79 1.72
CA THR A 125 12.14 -39.93 1.91
C THR A 125 11.80 -39.56 3.35
N ALA A 126 10.64 -38.95 3.55
CA ALA A 126 10.12 -38.61 4.87
C ALA A 126 8.83 -39.37 5.15
N LEU A 127 8.66 -39.79 6.40
CA LEU A 127 7.38 -40.28 6.90
C LEU A 127 6.41 -39.09 7.07
N PRO A 128 5.09 -39.32 6.98
CA PRO A 128 4.12 -38.29 7.35
C PRO A 128 4.35 -37.74 8.76
N ASN A 129 4.04 -36.46 8.96
CA ASN A 129 4.21 -35.72 10.19
C ASN A 129 2.87 -35.15 10.66
N THR A 130 2.18 -35.88 11.52
CA THR A 130 0.92 -35.44 12.14
C THR A 130 1.13 -34.45 13.30
N GLY A 131 2.39 -34.12 13.61
CA GLY A 131 2.78 -33.19 14.68
C GLY A 131 3.07 -31.78 14.16
N TYR A 132 3.92 -31.04 14.87
CA TYR A 132 4.47 -29.74 14.45
C TYR A 132 5.68 -29.91 13.51
N GLY A 133 6.19 -28.82 12.93
CA GLY A 133 7.37 -28.87 12.07
C GLY A 133 8.59 -29.49 12.75
N ARG A 134 9.33 -30.35 12.03
CA ARG A 134 10.51 -31.07 12.55
C ARG A 134 11.74 -30.90 11.67
N ARG A 135 12.94 -31.01 12.27
CA ARG A 135 14.24 -30.81 11.62
C ARG A 135 15.19 -31.99 11.89
N CYS A 136 16.10 -32.23 10.95
CA CYS A 136 17.30 -33.03 11.15
C CYS A 136 18.40 -32.57 10.20
N THR A 137 19.60 -33.15 10.32
CA THR A 137 20.76 -32.78 9.53
C THR A 137 21.16 -33.93 8.61
N VAL A 138 21.29 -33.64 7.32
CA VAL A 138 21.95 -34.52 6.35
C VAL A 138 23.45 -34.22 6.40
N ARG A 139 24.23 -35.14 6.97
CA ARG A 139 25.68 -35.03 7.06
C ARG A 139 26.34 -35.84 5.96
N ILE A 140 27.20 -35.21 5.17
CA ILE A 140 28.01 -35.88 4.15
C ILE A 140 29.47 -35.85 4.57
N THR A 141 30.11 -37.02 4.59
CA THR A 141 31.51 -37.21 4.96
C THR A 141 32.29 -37.77 3.78
N ALA A 142 33.28 -37.04 3.30
CA ALA A 142 34.21 -37.52 2.27
C ALA A 142 35.28 -38.44 2.89
N GLU A 143 35.89 -39.31 2.09
CA GLU A 143 36.92 -40.28 2.52
C GLU A 143 38.11 -39.65 3.27
N ASP A 144 38.44 -38.39 2.98
CA ASP A 144 39.51 -37.65 3.66
C ASP A 144 39.12 -37.04 5.02
N GLY A 145 37.88 -37.28 5.47
CA GLY A 145 37.33 -36.78 6.72
C GLY A 145 36.67 -35.40 6.63
N THR A 146 36.58 -34.79 5.45
CA THR A 146 35.83 -33.54 5.26
C THR A 146 34.34 -33.77 5.48
N VAL A 147 33.71 -32.95 6.31
CA VAL A 147 32.28 -33.05 6.65
C VAL A 147 31.53 -31.81 6.16
N GLN A 148 30.34 -32.01 5.60
CA GLN A 148 29.41 -30.93 5.26
C GLN A 148 27.98 -31.30 5.69
N ASP A 149 27.38 -30.43 6.47
CA ASP A 149 26.03 -30.57 6.99
C ASP A 149 25.04 -29.74 6.17
N TYR A 150 23.85 -30.30 5.95
CA TYR A 150 22.71 -29.65 5.30
C TYR A 150 21.46 -29.85 6.15
N GLU A 151 20.69 -28.79 6.36
CA GLU A 151 19.43 -28.88 7.12
C GLU A 151 18.34 -29.56 6.27
N LEU A 152 17.62 -30.49 6.89
CA LEU A 152 16.39 -31.07 6.36
C LEU A 152 15.22 -30.66 7.25
N PHE A 153 14.21 -30.05 6.65
CA PHE A 153 13.00 -29.58 7.33
C PHE A 153 11.77 -30.30 6.79
N GLN A 154 10.83 -30.63 7.67
CA GLN A 154 9.51 -31.13 7.31
C GLN A 154 8.42 -30.35 8.05
N TYR A 155 7.42 -29.86 7.31
CA TYR A 155 6.22 -29.25 7.87
C TYR A 155 5.37 -30.26 8.66
N GLY A 156 4.57 -29.78 9.61
CA GLY A 156 3.64 -30.61 10.37
C GLY A 156 2.18 -30.32 10.01
N GLU A 157 1.27 -31.24 10.36
CA GLU A 157 -0.17 -30.96 10.29
C GLU A 157 -0.62 -29.95 11.37
N LEU A 158 0.10 -29.86 12.48
CA LEU A 158 -0.10 -28.82 13.51
C LEU A 158 0.62 -27.54 13.10
N ALA A 159 -0.05 -26.40 13.26
CA ALA A 159 0.52 -25.09 12.95
C ALA A 159 1.68 -24.76 13.90
N ASP A 160 2.81 -24.32 13.35
CA ASP A 160 3.95 -23.87 14.15
C ASP A 160 3.61 -22.62 14.97
N ALA A 161 4.27 -22.47 16.12
CA ALA A 161 4.04 -21.41 17.08
C ALA A 161 4.22 -20.03 16.44
N GLU A 162 3.27 -19.14 16.72
CA GLU A 162 3.26 -17.77 16.22
C GLU A 162 2.89 -16.83 17.37
N VAL A 163 3.57 -15.68 17.46
CA VAL A 163 3.25 -14.60 18.38
C VAL A 163 3.31 -13.26 17.68
N VAL A 164 2.25 -12.48 17.80
CA VAL A 164 2.14 -11.14 17.19
C VAL A 164 1.70 -10.15 18.26
N PRO A 165 2.53 -9.17 18.63
CA PRO A 165 2.13 -8.14 19.58
C PRO A 165 1.25 -7.08 18.91
N ALA A 166 0.31 -6.50 19.66
CA ALA A 166 -0.51 -5.39 19.18
C ALA A 166 0.28 -4.08 19.05
N LEU A 167 1.40 -3.95 19.77
CA LEU A 167 2.28 -2.79 19.75
C LEU A 167 3.70 -3.22 19.37
N GLU A 168 4.30 -2.53 18.40
CA GLU A 168 5.70 -2.74 18.00
C GLU A 168 6.70 -2.21 19.04
N SER A 169 6.27 -1.29 19.91
CA SER A 169 7.05 -0.76 21.02
C SER A 169 6.13 -0.23 22.12
N VAL A 170 6.64 -0.16 23.34
CA VAL A 170 5.92 0.35 24.51
C VAL A 170 6.64 1.58 25.06
N GLU A 171 5.88 2.64 25.33
CA GLU A 171 6.35 3.84 26.00
C GLU A 171 5.61 4.02 27.32
N ILE A 172 6.36 4.09 28.43
CA ILE A 172 5.83 4.31 29.78
C ILE A 172 6.23 5.71 30.25
N SER A 173 5.30 6.42 30.91
CA SER A 173 5.58 7.73 31.49
C SER A 173 6.62 7.62 32.61
N PHE A 174 7.26 8.74 32.94
CA PHE A 174 8.20 8.80 34.05
C PHE A 174 7.54 8.45 35.41
N GLN A 175 6.21 8.52 35.54
CA GLN A 175 5.50 8.12 36.75
C GLN A 175 5.40 6.60 36.90
N GLY A 176 5.55 5.85 35.80
CA GLY A 176 5.51 4.39 35.81
C GLY A 176 4.12 3.78 35.69
N ASP A 177 3.17 4.53 35.11
CA ASP A 177 1.78 4.08 34.97
C ASP A 177 1.68 2.71 34.26
N PRO A 178 0.77 1.83 34.70
CA PRO A 178 0.58 0.54 34.05
C PRO A 178 0.18 0.68 32.58
N VAL A 179 0.78 -0.13 31.71
CA VAL A 179 0.45 -0.22 30.29
C VAL A 179 0.06 -1.65 29.96
N ASP A 180 -1.14 -1.83 29.42
CA ASP A 180 -1.63 -3.12 28.95
C ASP A 180 -1.14 -3.39 27.51
N LEU A 181 -0.39 -4.47 27.36
CA LEU A 181 0.18 -4.97 26.10
C LEU A 181 -0.57 -6.24 25.68
N ALA A 182 -1.41 -6.10 24.66
CA ALA A 182 -2.06 -7.23 24.03
C ALA A 182 -1.15 -7.91 23.01
N TYR A 183 -1.28 -9.23 22.86
CA TYR A 183 -0.64 -10.03 21.81
C TYR A 183 -1.54 -11.22 21.45
N THR A 184 -1.41 -11.71 20.22
CA THR A 184 -2.10 -12.92 19.75
C THR A 184 -1.10 -14.06 19.59
N THR A 185 -1.55 -15.28 19.88
CA THR A 185 -0.76 -16.50 19.69
C THR A 185 -1.68 -17.67 19.34
N ASN A 186 -1.17 -18.61 18.54
CA ASN A 186 -1.84 -19.88 18.24
C ASN A 186 -1.51 -21.00 19.27
N MET A 187 -0.66 -20.72 20.26
CA MET A 187 -0.22 -21.67 21.29
C MET A 187 -1.00 -21.57 22.61
N GLY A 188 -2.03 -20.71 22.68
CA GLY A 188 -2.77 -20.39 23.91
C GLY A 188 -1.89 -19.79 25.01
N ASP A 189 -2.26 -19.99 26.28
CA ASP A 189 -1.57 -19.46 27.46
C ASP A 189 -0.15 -20.04 27.74
N LYS A 190 0.43 -20.82 26.82
CA LYS A 190 1.81 -21.31 26.93
C LYS A 190 2.79 -20.23 26.46
N TYR A 191 3.25 -19.40 27.39
CA TYR A 191 4.28 -18.40 27.11
C TYR A 191 5.24 -18.18 28.28
N ALA A 192 6.42 -17.67 27.95
CA ALA A 192 7.40 -17.13 28.88
C ALA A 192 7.76 -15.71 28.44
N TYR A 193 7.99 -14.82 29.40
CA TYR A 193 8.52 -13.49 29.10
C TYR A 193 9.87 -13.26 29.78
N ALA A 194 10.72 -12.48 29.14
CA ALA A 194 11.99 -12.04 29.68
C ALA A 194 12.15 -10.54 29.47
N ILE A 195 12.77 -9.86 30.43
CA ILE A 195 13.10 -8.43 30.33
C ILE A 195 14.61 -8.31 30.31
N ALA A 196 15.15 -7.77 29.22
CA ALA A 196 16.55 -7.44 29.08
C ALA A 196 16.74 -5.93 29.18
N TYR A 197 17.57 -5.47 30.10
CA TYR A 197 17.85 -4.04 30.28
C TYR A 197 19.00 -3.59 29.38
N GLU A 198 19.01 -2.30 29.01
CA GLU A 198 20.11 -1.71 28.26
C GLU A 198 21.46 -1.88 29.00
N GLU A 199 22.54 -2.13 28.25
CA GLU A 199 23.87 -2.38 28.81
C GLU A 199 24.35 -1.21 29.68
N GLY A 200 24.61 -1.48 30.97
CA GLY A 200 24.99 -0.47 31.95
C GLY A 200 23.82 0.34 32.54
N GLY A 201 22.58 0.01 32.20
CA GLY A 201 21.36 0.57 32.79
C GLY A 201 21.01 -0.04 34.16
N ALA A 202 20.13 0.63 34.90
CA ALA A 202 19.55 0.08 36.12
C ALA A 202 18.63 -1.10 35.77
N GLU A 203 18.73 -2.20 36.52
CA GLU A 203 17.88 -3.39 36.37
C GLU A 203 16.72 -3.37 37.38
N GLY A 204 15.66 -4.14 37.08
CA GLY A 204 14.55 -4.38 38.00
C GLY A 204 13.45 -3.31 38.03
N TRP A 205 13.58 -2.23 37.27
CA TRP A 205 12.60 -1.15 37.26
C TRP A 205 11.32 -1.47 36.49
N LEU A 206 11.34 -2.46 35.60
CA LEU A 206 10.19 -2.87 34.79
C LEU A 206 9.69 -4.23 35.26
N THR A 207 8.39 -4.33 35.48
CA THR A 207 7.70 -5.58 35.80
C THR A 207 6.62 -5.85 34.76
N ALA A 208 6.36 -7.13 34.50
CA ALA A 208 5.29 -7.59 33.63
C ALA A 208 4.40 -8.56 34.42
N GLU A 209 3.09 -8.36 34.39
CA GLU A 209 2.10 -9.20 35.07
C GLU A 209 1.06 -9.69 34.07
N HIS A 210 0.68 -10.97 34.14
CA HIS A 210 -0.37 -11.49 33.28
C HIS A 210 -1.76 -11.12 33.78
N ARG A 211 -2.65 -10.69 32.87
CA ARG A 211 -4.04 -10.35 33.20
C ARG A 211 -5.09 -11.24 32.53
N GLY A 212 -4.67 -12.16 31.66
CA GLY A 212 -5.54 -13.07 30.92
C GLY A 212 -4.92 -13.38 29.56
N GLU A 213 -5.45 -14.39 28.87
CA GLU A 213 -4.91 -14.88 27.60
C GLU A 213 -4.61 -13.75 26.62
N GLY A 214 -3.35 -13.66 26.19
CA GLY A 214 -2.89 -12.63 25.26
C GLY A 214 -2.74 -11.22 25.85
N LEU A 215 -2.64 -11.06 27.18
CA LEU A 215 -2.54 -9.75 27.82
C LEU A 215 -1.51 -9.69 28.96
N LEU A 216 -0.50 -8.82 28.78
CA LEU A 216 0.50 -8.46 29.79
C LEU A 216 0.32 -7.02 30.24
N THR A 217 0.27 -6.77 31.54
CA THR A 217 0.37 -5.42 32.12
C THR A 217 1.82 -5.15 32.48
N LEU A 218 2.40 -4.11 31.88
CA LEU A 218 3.74 -3.62 32.19
C LEU A 218 3.64 -2.50 33.21
N THR A 219 4.41 -2.57 34.29
CA THR A 219 4.49 -1.51 35.31
C THR A 219 5.95 -1.15 35.52
N ALA A 220 6.24 0.15 35.51
CA ALA A 220 7.58 0.65 35.76
C ALA A 220 7.65 1.37 37.11
N GLU A 221 8.81 1.33 37.77
CA GLU A 221 9.06 2.23 38.89
C GLU A 221 9.11 3.69 38.40
N PRO A 222 8.82 4.68 39.24
CA PRO A 222 9.03 6.08 38.87
C PRO A 222 10.48 6.36 38.43
N TRP A 223 10.63 7.24 37.45
CA TRP A 223 11.90 7.63 36.87
C TRP A 223 12.11 9.13 36.99
N ASP A 224 13.01 9.55 37.89
CA ASP A 224 13.22 10.96 38.23
C ASP A 224 14.33 11.66 37.43
N ASP A 225 15.00 10.95 36.52
CA ASP A 225 16.08 11.51 35.70
C ASP A 225 15.52 12.48 34.67
N MET A 226 16.05 13.70 34.62
CA MET A 226 15.59 14.76 33.71
C MET A 226 16.40 14.81 32.39
N GLU A 227 17.47 14.05 32.28
CA GLU A 227 18.36 14.06 31.11
C GLU A 227 18.08 12.89 30.17
N ARG A 228 17.84 11.70 30.72
CA ARG A 228 17.85 10.44 29.95
C ARG A 228 16.61 9.61 30.15
N ASP A 229 16.10 9.06 29.05
CA ASP A 229 15.15 7.94 29.10
C ASP A 229 15.89 6.67 29.52
N ARG A 230 15.17 5.66 30.03
CA ARG A 230 15.73 4.31 30.26
C ARG A 230 14.99 3.27 29.43
N ARG A 231 15.70 2.22 29.01
CA ARG A 231 15.22 1.27 28.00
C ARG A 231 15.36 -0.18 28.48
N ALA A 232 14.42 -1.00 28.03
CA ALA A 232 14.46 -2.44 28.16
C ALA A 232 13.88 -3.09 26.89
N THR A 233 14.11 -4.39 26.72
CA THR A 233 13.46 -5.22 25.71
C THR A 233 12.64 -6.27 26.43
N LEU A 234 11.34 -6.31 26.15
CA LEU A 234 10.46 -7.40 26.57
C LEU A 234 10.44 -8.45 25.47
N THR A 235 10.91 -9.65 25.76
CA THR A 235 10.80 -10.80 24.86
C THR A 235 9.61 -11.65 25.28
N ILE A 236 8.62 -11.82 24.41
CA ILE A 236 7.54 -12.81 24.61
C ILE A 236 7.90 -14.06 23.81
N THR A 237 7.98 -15.20 24.47
CA THR A 237 8.24 -16.51 23.88
C THR A 237 6.99 -17.37 24.01
N VAL A 238 6.54 -17.98 22.92
CA VAL A 238 5.41 -18.92 22.89
C VAL A 238 5.85 -20.30 22.41
N GLY A 239 5.17 -21.33 22.91
CA GLY A 239 5.50 -22.72 22.62
C GLY A 239 6.79 -23.22 23.29
N ASP A 240 7.18 -24.44 22.95
CA ASP A 240 8.28 -25.19 23.58
C ASP A 240 8.99 -26.10 22.57
N ASP A 241 10.06 -26.76 22.99
CA ASP A 241 10.87 -27.62 22.13
C ASP A 241 10.13 -28.91 21.69
N GLU A 242 9.02 -29.28 22.36
CA GLU A 242 8.18 -30.44 22.03
C GLU A 242 7.08 -30.10 21.00
N THR A 243 6.71 -28.83 20.90
CA THR A 243 5.70 -28.33 19.96
C THR A 243 6.39 -27.60 18.82
N SER A 244 6.60 -26.31 18.97
CA SER A 244 7.41 -25.42 18.13
C SER A 244 7.57 -24.10 18.92
N LYS A 245 8.57 -23.29 18.61
CA LYS A 245 8.91 -22.11 19.43
C LYS A 245 8.98 -20.85 18.58
N ALA A 246 8.31 -19.79 19.04
CA ALA A 246 8.41 -18.44 18.47
C ALA A 246 8.68 -17.41 19.57
N ALA A 247 9.38 -16.35 19.21
CA ALA A 247 9.65 -15.24 20.11
C ALA A 247 9.58 -13.90 19.38
N VAL A 248 9.12 -12.87 20.08
CA VAL A 248 9.10 -11.48 19.61
C VAL A 248 9.73 -10.57 20.66
N ASP A 249 10.58 -9.65 20.19
CA ASP A 249 11.23 -8.64 21.00
C ASP A 249 10.49 -7.30 20.85
N ILE A 250 10.07 -6.73 21.98
CA ILE A 250 9.30 -5.49 22.04
C ILE A 250 10.12 -4.47 22.83
N PRO A 251 10.60 -3.40 22.19
CA PRO A 251 11.30 -2.32 22.87
C PRO A 251 10.37 -1.62 23.86
N VAL A 252 10.83 -1.44 25.09
CA VAL A 252 10.16 -0.67 26.15
C VAL A 252 11.02 0.52 26.51
N VAL A 253 10.45 1.72 26.44
CA VAL A 253 11.10 2.97 26.83
C VAL A 253 10.33 3.60 27.97
N GLN A 254 11.00 3.89 29.08
CA GLN A 254 10.45 4.79 30.09
C GLN A 254 11.05 6.17 29.91
N LEU A 255 10.18 7.15 29.71
CA LEU A 255 10.55 8.54 29.46
C LEU A 255 11.18 9.16 30.69
N ARG A 256 12.19 10.02 30.46
CA ARG A 256 12.75 10.93 31.46
C ARG A 256 11.67 11.80 32.11
N LYS A 257 11.94 12.34 33.28
CA LYS A 257 11.06 13.29 33.95
C LYS A 257 10.97 14.61 33.18
N ALA A 258 9.81 14.86 32.60
CA ALA A 258 9.41 16.12 31.97
C ALA A 258 7.87 16.23 32.00
N GLU A 259 7.33 17.36 31.57
CA GLU A 259 5.89 17.50 31.38
C GLU A 259 5.49 16.95 30.00
N TYR A 260 4.67 15.92 30.03
CA TYR A 260 4.13 15.26 28.84
C TYR A 260 2.62 15.44 28.80
N TYR A 261 2.10 15.56 27.57
CA TYR A 261 0.67 15.62 27.34
C TYR A 261 0.28 14.54 26.35
N TYR A 262 -0.81 13.84 26.65
CA TYR A 262 -1.33 12.73 25.85
C TYR A 262 -2.74 13.07 25.40
N VAL A 263 -3.03 12.93 24.11
CA VAL A 263 -4.29 13.31 23.48
C VAL A 263 -4.99 12.11 22.86
N TYR A 264 -6.30 12.01 23.11
CA TYR A 264 -7.15 10.89 22.72
C TYR A 264 -8.61 11.34 22.60
N GLY A 265 -9.54 10.42 22.32
CA GLY A 265 -10.97 10.69 22.27
C GLY A 265 -11.60 10.21 20.97
N SER A 266 -12.93 10.30 20.90
CA SER A 266 -13.71 9.75 19.78
C SER A 266 -13.32 10.36 18.44
N ALA A 267 -12.93 11.65 18.41
CA ALA A 267 -12.44 12.28 17.19
C ALA A 267 -11.07 11.77 16.73
N LEU A 268 -10.26 11.13 17.58
CA LEU A 268 -8.99 10.51 17.17
C LEU A 268 -9.15 9.02 16.86
N GLY A 269 -10.24 8.41 17.33
CA GLY A 269 -10.38 6.95 17.37
C GLY A 269 -9.37 6.29 18.30
N GLU A 270 -8.81 7.07 19.24
CA GLU A 270 -7.82 6.62 20.20
C GLU A 270 -8.44 6.63 21.60
N GLU A 271 -8.16 5.59 22.37
CA GLU A 271 -8.51 5.49 23.79
C GLU A 271 -7.38 6.05 24.65
N ALA A 272 -7.63 6.26 25.94
CA ALA A 272 -6.61 6.79 26.86
C ALA A 272 -5.31 5.94 26.81
N ALA A 273 -5.44 4.62 26.73
CA ALA A 273 -4.30 3.68 26.66
C ALA A 273 -3.46 3.83 25.37
N THR A 274 -4.08 4.21 24.26
CA THR A 274 -3.41 4.40 22.95
C THR A 274 -3.16 5.88 22.64
N ALA A 275 -3.35 6.76 23.62
CA ALA A 275 -3.26 8.20 23.45
C ALA A 275 -1.91 8.64 22.84
N LEU A 276 -2.01 9.54 21.87
CA LEU A 276 -0.86 10.10 21.17
C LEU A 276 -0.12 11.08 22.08
N GLN A 277 1.19 10.94 22.17
CA GLN A 277 2.02 11.90 22.89
C GLN A 277 2.17 13.19 22.08
N MET A 278 1.90 14.33 22.72
CA MET A 278 2.13 15.65 22.13
C MET A 278 3.61 16.04 22.23
N LYS A 279 4.12 16.69 21.19
CA LYS A 279 5.49 17.21 21.13
C LYS A 279 5.52 18.63 21.66
N ARG A 280 6.42 18.90 22.62
CA ARG A 280 6.65 20.25 23.16
C ARG A 280 7.20 21.19 22.07
N GLU A 281 6.57 22.33 21.85
CA GLU A 281 7.06 23.42 20.99
C GLU A 281 7.75 24.53 21.80
N SER A 282 7.19 24.89 22.96
CA SER A 282 7.74 25.86 23.91
C SER A 282 7.34 25.49 25.33
N ASP A 283 7.59 26.35 26.32
CA ASP A 283 7.45 25.94 27.72
C ASP A 283 6.06 25.39 28.07
N ASP A 284 5.00 26.03 27.55
CA ASP A 284 3.59 25.67 27.78
C ASP A 284 2.84 25.27 26.51
N SER A 285 3.52 25.20 25.36
CA SER A 285 2.89 24.89 24.07
C SER A 285 3.30 23.53 23.55
N TYR A 286 2.31 22.72 23.17
CA TYR A 286 2.50 21.36 22.69
C TYR A 286 1.68 21.13 21.42
N ARG A 287 2.20 20.32 20.51
CA ARG A 287 1.52 19.97 19.26
C ARG A 287 1.41 18.48 19.03
N VAL A 288 0.37 18.07 18.32
CA VAL A 288 0.21 16.72 17.76
C VAL A 288 -0.28 16.86 16.32
N SER A 289 0.14 15.93 15.46
CA SER A 289 -0.41 15.82 14.11
C SER A 289 -1.02 14.44 13.95
N GLY A 290 -2.20 14.36 13.37
CA GLY A 290 -2.96 13.12 13.27
C GLY A 290 -4.18 13.27 12.39
N PHE A 291 -4.76 12.13 12.00
CA PHE A 291 -6.05 12.11 11.35
C PHE A 291 -7.15 12.17 12.41
N PHE A 292 -8.07 13.11 12.25
CA PHE A 292 -9.22 13.27 13.13
C PHE A 292 -10.49 12.89 12.36
N PHE A 293 -11.44 12.24 13.02
CA PHE A 293 -12.68 11.72 12.46
C PHE A 293 -13.86 12.56 12.95
N ALA A 294 -14.78 12.87 12.04
CA ALA A 294 -16.08 13.35 12.46
C ALA A 294 -16.84 12.22 13.16
N THR A 295 -17.09 12.38 14.46
CA THR A 295 -17.99 11.55 15.25
C THR A 295 -19.18 12.38 15.72
N GLU A 296 -20.16 11.73 16.36
CA GLU A 296 -21.34 12.41 16.91
C GLU A 296 -20.93 13.49 17.94
N ASP A 297 -19.93 13.16 18.76
CA ASP A 297 -19.47 14.03 19.84
C ASP A 297 -18.19 14.81 19.52
N ASN A 298 -17.37 14.40 18.55
CA ASN A 298 -16.07 15.00 18.22
C ASN A 298 -15.17 15.30 19.44
N LEU A 299 -15.21 14.42 20.44
CA LEU A 299 -14.52 14.62 21.71
C LEU A 299 -13.01 14.44 21.53
N ILE A 300 -12.25 15.42 22.02
CA ILE A 300 -10.79 15.38 22.13
C ILE A 300 -10.42 15.69 23.58
N CYS A 301 -9.80 14.71 24.23
CA CYS A 301 -9.37 14.72 25.62
C CYS A 301 -7.86 14.81 25.73
N ILE A 302 -7.38 15.43 26.80
CA ILE A 302 -5.94 15.56 27.08
C ILE A 302 -5.68 15.20 28.54
N ASN A 303 -4.65 14.38 28.77
CA ASN A 303 -4.08 14.12 30.09
C ASN A 303 -2.64 14.61 30.17
N LYS A 304 -2.27 15.07 31.38
CA LYS A 304 -0.89 15.40 31.72
C LYS A 304 -0.22 14.20 32.36
N ASP A 305 0.99 13.89 31.92
CA ASP A 305 1.93 12.92 32.46
C ASP A 305 1.43 11.45 32.56
N SER A 306 0.18 11.17 32.17
CA SER A 306 -0.42 9.83 32.27
C SER A 306 -1.35 9.52 31.09
N ARG A 307 -1.39 8.23 30.71
CA ARG A 307 -2.38 7.64 29.79
C ARG A 307 -3.56 6.97 30.52
N ALA A 308 -3.59 7.06 31.85
CA ALA A 308 -4.61 6.46 32.69
C ALA A 308 -5.55 7.52 33.31
N GLY A 309 -6.73 7.07 33.75
CA GLY A 309 -7.69 7.88 34.49
C GLY A 309 -8.64 8.74 33.65
N ASP A 310 -9.46 9.53 34.36
CA ASP A 310 -10.37 10.50 33.73
C ASP A 310 -9.56 11.60 33.01
N PRO A 311 -10.07 12.19 31.92
CA PRO A 311 -9.43 13.32 31.26
C PRO A 311 -9.11 14.46 32.22
N SER A 312 -8.01 15.17 31.98
CA SER A 312 -7.66 16.41 32.69
C SER A 312 -8.31 17.61 31.99
N TRP A 313 -8.27 17.62 30.66
CA TRP A 313 -8.89 18.63 29.81
C TRP A 313 -9.62 18.03 28.62
N TYR A 314 -10.46 18.85 28.00
CA TYR A 314 -11.00 18.63 26.67
C TYR A 314 -10.96 19.92 25.85
N LEU A 315 -11.01 19.79 24.52
CA LEU A 315 -11.06 20.94 23.62
C LEU A 315 -12.49 21.50 23.56
N GLY A 316 -12.65 22.80 23.81
CA GLY A 316 -13.90 23.52 23.60
C GLY A 316 -14.00 24.10 22.19
N ALA A 317 -15.16 24.02 21.55
CA ALA A 317 -15.40 24.51 20.18
C ALA A 317 -15.20 26.03 19.98
N ASP A 318 -15.08 26.78 21.07
CA ASP A 318 -14.73 28.20 21.13
C ASP A 318 -13.21 28.47 21.01
N GLY A 319 -12.38 27.43 20.92
CA GLY A 319 -10.91 27.54 20.89
C GLY A 319 -10.28 27.55 22.28
N GLU A 320 -11.06 27.31 23.34
CA GLU A 320 -10.57 27.24 24.72
C GLU A 320 -10.28 25.80 25.14
N LEU A 321 -9.24 25.62 25.95
CA LEU A 321 -8.93 24.37 26.63
C LEU A 321 -9.72 24.32 27.94
N LYS A 322 -10.68 23.39 28.05
CA LYS A 322 -11.60 23.33 29.19
C LYS A 322 -11.20 22.20 30.14
N ASN A 323 -11.29 22.45 31.44
CA ASN A 323 -11.08 21.40 32.44
C ASN A 323 -12.18 20.34 32.31
N TRP A 324 -11.80 19.08 32.45
CA TRP A 324 -12.77 17.98 32.40
C TRP A 324 -13.81 18.12 33.51
N ALA A 325 -15.08 18.11 33.10
CA ALA A 325 -16.22 17.92 33.96
C ALA A 325 -17.05 16.82 33.32
N ARG A 326 -17.42 15.78 34.07
CA ARG A 326 -18.11 14.56 33.57
C ARG A 326 -19.42 14.80 32.79
N ASN A 327 -19.88 16.05 32.69
CA ASN A 327 -21.05 16.50 31.95
C ASN A 327 -20.65 17.44 30.79
N VAL A 328 -19.86 16.94 29.83
CA VAL A 328 -19.54 17.70 28.61
C VAL A 328 -20.75 17.70 27.68
N THR A 329 -21.10 18.84 27.08
CA THR A 329 -22.25 18.94 26.17
C THR A 329 -21.82 18.92 24.71
N ALA A 330 -22.69 18.44 23.81
CA ALA A 330 -22.40 18.44 22.37
C ALA A 330 -22.13 19.86 21.80
N SER A 331 -22.67 20.92 22.42
CA SER A 331 -22.32 22.31 22.05
C SER A 331 -20.88 22.68 22.37
N ASP A 332 -20.30 22.11 23.42
CA ASP A 332 -18.90 22.34 23.78
C ASP A 332 -17.94 21.67 22.81
N LEU A 333 -18.40 20.66 22.06
CA LEU A 333 -17.55 19.76 21.26
C LEU A 333 -17.72 19.88 19.75
N LYS A 334 -18.42 20.90 19.22
CA LYS A 334 -18.66 21.11 17.77
C LYS A 334 -17.40 21.50 16.97
N ILE A 335 -16.33 20.76 17.21
CA ILE A 335 -15.03 20.90 16.62
C ILE A 335 -15.05 20.13 15.29
N GLU A 336 -14.66 20.80 14.21
CA GLU A 336 -14.65 20.22 12.87
C GLU A 336 -13.54 19.16 12.73
N ALA A 337 -13.77 17.93 13.15
CA ALA A 337 -12.71 16.92 13.26
C ALA A 337 -12.29 16.26 11.95
N ASN A 338 -13.01 16.35 10.85
CA ASN A 338 -12.83 15.38 9.75
C ASN A 338 -11.58 15.56 8.84
N GLY A 339 -10.38 15.12 9.23
CA GLY A 339 -9.20 15.00 8.36
C GLY A 339 -7.83 15.09 9.06
N TYR A 340 -6.72 15.07 8.29
CA TYR A 340 -5.37 15.22 8.84
C TYR A 340 -5.05 16.65 9.30
N ARG A 341 -4.73 16.83 10.58
CA ARG A 341 -4.52 18.13 11.22
C ARG A 341 -3.26 18.16 12.05
N THR A 342 -2.79 19.38 12.29
CA THR A 342 -1.89 19.67 13.41
C THR A 342 -2.65 20.46 14.45
N LEU A 343 -2.85 19.88 15.63
CA LEU A 343 -3.39 20.52 16.83
C LEU A 343 -2.23 21.08 17.64
N THR A 344 -2.34 22.36 18.03
CA THR A 344 -1.45 23.03 18.96
C THR A 344 -2.27 23.49 20.16
N VAL A 345 -1.81 23.17 21.37
CA VAL A 345 -2.43 23.56 22.63
C VAL A 345 -1.43 24.41 23.40
N ASP A 346 -1.88 25.56 23.88
CA ASP A 346 -1.15 26.42 24.81
C ASP A 346 -1.81 26.28 26.19
N PHE A 347 -1.14 25.55 27.09
CA PHE A 347 -1.65 25.26 28.43
C PHE A 347 -1.60 26.48 29.36
N ALA A 348 -0.72 27.45 29.12
CA ALA A 348 -0.65 28.67 29.90
C ALA A 348 -1.77 29.65 29.51
N ALA A 349 -2.04 29.78 28.21
CA ALA A 349 -3.14 30.57 27.70
C ALA A 349 -4.50 29.89 27.89
N GLY A 350 -4.52 28.56 28.05
CA GLY A 350 -5.76 27.78 28.10
C GLY A 350 -6.48 27.79 26.75
N THR A 351 -5.73 27.78 25.65
CA THR A 351 -6.29 27.86 24.29
C THR A 351 -5.74 26.75 23.43
N TRP A 352 -6.46 26.45 22.37
CA TRP A 352 -5.98 25.56 21.34
C TRP A 352 -6.30 26.12 19.96
N ASN A 353 -5.49 25.74 19.00
CA ASN A 353 -5.73 25.99 17.59
C ASN A 353 -5.32 24.75 16.82
N TRP A 354 -5.90 24.56 15.65
CA TRP A 354 -5.43 23.54 14.74
C TRP A 354 -5.39 24.03 13.31
N ILE A 355 -4.53 23.41 12.52
CA ILE A 355 -4.33 23.75 11.13
C ILE A 355 -4.64 22.52 10.31
N ARG A 356 -5.54 22.67 9.34
CA ARG A 356 -5.79 21.65 8.31
C ARG A 356 -4.49 21.41 7.56
N GLN A 357 -4.03 20.17 7.55
CA GLN A 357 -2.89 19.75 6.74
C GLN A 357 -3.40 19.20 5.40
N ASN A 358 -2.54 19.22 4.38
CA ASN A 358 -2.83 18.70 3.03
C ASN A 358 -4.01 19.37 2.31
N SER A 359 -4.46 20.54 2.79
CA SER A 359 -5.42 21.37 2.09
C SER A 359 -4.75 22.18 0.98
N THR A 360 -5.46 22.35 -0.12
CA THR A 360 -5.01 23.16 -1.25
C THR A 360 -5.75 24.50 -1.24
N PRO A 361 -5.10 25.59 -1.71
CA PRO A 361 -5.81 26.84 -1.95
C PRO A 361 -7.04 26.60 -2.83
N ASN A 362 -8.21 27.11 -2.45
CA ASN A 362 -9.46 26.94 -3.20
C ASN A 362 -9.97 25.49 -3.34
N CYS A 363 -9.61 24.57 -2.44
CA CYS A 363 -10.35 23.30 -2.35
C CYS A 363 -11.85 23.55 -2.12
N MET A 364 -12.69 22.61 -2.51
CA MET A 364 -14.13 22.76 -2.31
C MET A 364 -14.46 22.88 -0.82
N PRO A 365 -15.21 23.90 -0.38
CA PRO A 365 -15.56 24.03 1.02
C PRO A 365 -16.63 23.00 1.42
N ASP A 366 -16.68 22.66 2.70
CA ASP A 366 -17.55 21.59 3.20
C ASP A 366 -19.04 21.93 3.05
N GLU A 367 -19.40 23.22 3.07
CA GLU A 367 -20.77 23.69 2.81
C GLU A 367 -21.27 23.41 1.39
N GLU A 368 -20.36 23.30 0.42
CA GLU A 368 -20.70 22.99 -0.98
C GLU A 368 -20.92 21.49 -1.19
N LEU A 369 -20.45 20.63 -0.27
CA LEU A 369 -20.64 19.18 -0.35
C LEU A 369 -22.12 18.79 -0.43
N ALA A 370 -23.00 19.56 0.23
CA ALA A 370 -24.44 19.31 0.23
C ALA A 370 -25.08 19.36 -1.18
N ASN A 371 -24.40 19.97 -2.15
CA ASN A 371 -24.85 20.05 -3.54
C ASN A 371 -24.48 18.82 -4.38
N TYR A 372 -23.73 17.86 -3.81
CA TYR A 372 -23.27 16.66 -4.51
C TYR A 372 -24.02 15.41 -4.04
N PRO A 373 -24.58 14.59 -4.96
CA PRO A 373 -25.09 13.29 -4.60
C PRO A 373 -23.93 12.36 -4.19
N THR A 374 -24.09 11.71 -3.04
CA THR A 374 -23.12 10.74 -2.51
C THR A 374 -23.75 9.37 -2.33
N LYS A 375 -22.96 8.31 -2.43
CA LYS A 375 -23.42 6.94 -2.17
C LYS A 375 -22.29 6.04 -1.67
N ASP A 376 -22.65 5.12 -0.80
CA ASP A 376 -21.75 4.09 -0.29
C ASP A 376 -21.70 2.88 -1.23
N TYR A 377 -20.48 2.43 -1.49
CA TYR A 377 -20.20 1.24 -2.28
C TYR A 377 -19.41 0.25 -1.43
N PRO A 378 -19.80 -1.03 -1.39
CA PRO A 378 -19.11 -2.03 -0.58
C PRO A 378 -17.74 -2.38 -1.16
N THR A 379 -16.79 -2.75 -0.30
CA THR A 379 -15.44 -3.20 -0.69
C THR A 379 -15.28 -4.70 -0.51
N ALA A 380 -14.33 -5.29 -1.23
CA ALA A 380 -14.00 -6.72 -1.08
C ALA A 380 -13.51 -7.07 0.34
N SER A 381 -12.96 -6.09 1.07
CA SER A 381 -12.49 -6.23 2.45
C SER A 381 -13.60 -6.16 3.51
N GLY A 382 -14.87 -6.01 3.13
CA GLY A 382 -16.00 -5.98 4.06
C GLY A 382 -16.38 -4.60 4.61
N GLY A 383 -15.81 -3.52 4.06
CA GLY A 383 -16.14 -2.14 4.39
C GLY A 383 -16.99 -1.45 3.32
N VAL A 384 -17.10 -0.12 3.43
CA VAL A 384 -17.72 0.74 2.40
C VAL A 384 -16.86 1.95 2.10
N LYS A 385 -16.91 2.44 0.85
CA LYS A 385 -16.35 3.73 0.45
C LYS A 385 -17.48 4.64 -0.01
N THR A 386 -17.54 5.87 0.50
CA THR A 386 -18.53 6.85 0.05
C THR A 386 -17.99 7.61 -1.14
N TRP A 387 -18.70 7.60 -2.26
CA TRP A 387 -18.32 8.30 -3.49
C TRP A 387 -19.24 9.47 -3.77
N MET A 388 -18.69 10.55 -4.33
CA MET A 388 -19.48 11.48 -5.12
C MET A 388 -19.90 10.80 -6.42
N THR A 389 -21.20 10.61 -6.61
CA THR A 389 -21.72 9.87 -7.76
C THR A 389 -21.75 10.71 -9.03
N VAL A 390 -21.52 12.02 -8.96
CA VAL A 390 -21.20 12.85 -10.13
C VAL A 390 -19.73 13.28 -10.07
N SER A 391 -19.15 13.64 -11.23
CA SER A 391 -17.81 14.21 -11.23
C SER A 391 -17.81 15.59 -10.57
N LEU A 392 -16.68 15.97 -9.98
CA LEU A 392 -16.54 17.24 -9.29
C LEU A 392 -16.89 18.41 -10.24
N HIS A 393 -17.66 19.40 -9.75
CA HIS A 393 -18.04 20.59 -10.52
C HIS A 393 -17.68 21.90 -9.81
N TRP A 394 -16.80 21.85 -8.81
CA TRP A 394 -16.29 23.01 -8.08
C TRP A 394 -15.45 23.93 -8.97
N ASN A 395 -15.82 25.21 -9.08
CA ASN A 395 -15.10 26.17 -9.92
C ASN A 395 -14.14 27.09 -9.15
N GLY A 396 -13.96 26.86 -7.85
CA GLY A 396 -13.18 27.73 -6.98
C GLY A 396 -13.97 28.87 -6.33
N GLY A 397 -15.26 28.99 -6.65
CA GLY A 397 -16.16 29.97 -6.05
C GLY A 397 -15.93 31.42 -6.54
N PRO A 398 -16.56 32.39 -5.87
CA PRO A 398 -16.50 33.80 -6.27
C PRO A 398 -15.10 34.42 -6.16
N GLY A 399 -14.29 33.98 -5.19
CA GLY A 399 -13.00 34.60 -4.84
C GLY A 399 -11.83 34.28 -5.77
N ILE A 400 -11.94 33.26 -6.63
CA ILE A 400 -10.81 32.74 -7.39
C ILE A 400 -10.35 33.61 -8.58
N GLY A 401 -11.11 34.66 -8.91
CA GLY A 401 -10.82 35.57 -10.02
C GLY A 401 -11.47 35.16 -11.34
N ALA A 402 -10.92 35.68 -12.43
CA ALA A 402 -11.48 35.59 -13.79
C ALA A 402 -11.31 34.20 -14.43
N VAL A 403 -10.20 33.53 -14.17
CA VAL A 403 -9.99 32.14 -14.58
C VAL A 403 -10.42 31.25 -13.41
N LYS A 404 -11.40 30.39 -13.65
CA LYS A 404 -11.93 29.43 -12.67
C LYS A 404 -11.06 28.17 -12.63
N LEU A 405 -11.21 27.40 -11.54
CA LEU A 405 -10.72 26.02 -11.54
C LEU A 405 -11.48 25.24 -12.58
N GLY A 406 -10.79 24.45 -13.40
CA GLY A 406 -11.41 23.64 -14.43
C GLY A 406 -12.20 24.42 -15.47
N SER A 407 -12.86 23.69 -16.34
CA SER A 407 -13.59 24.20 -17.49
C SER A 407 -14.99 23.60 -17.55
N GLY A 408 -15.93 24.40 -18.05
CA GLY A 408 -17.21 23.90 -18.50
C GLY A 408 -17.11 22.82 -19.58
N LEU A 409 -18.22 22.11 -19.78
CA LEU A 409 -18.38 21.11 -20.84
C LEU A 409 -18.85 21.79 -22.12
N VAL A 410 -18.31 21.39 -23.27
CA VAL A 410 -18.62 21.99 -24.58
C VAL A 410 -19.03 20.93 -25.59
N GLY A 411 -19.69 21.37 -26.65
CA GLY A 411 -20.12 20.51 -27.74
C GLY A 411 -19.02 20.23 -28.77
N GLY A 412 -19.17 19.13 -29.50
CA GLY A 412 -18.41 18.80 -30.70
C GLY A 412 -16.99 18.29 -30.46
N SER A 413 -16.18 18.36 -31.51
CA SER A 413 -14.74 18.10 -31.47
C SER A 413 -13.98 19.25 -32.16
N LYS A 414 -12.85 19.63 -31.55
CA LYS A 414 -11.85 20.59 -32.06
C LYS A 414 -12.25 22.06 -32.07
N THR A 415 -11.98 22.72 -30.95
CA THR A 415 -11.97 24.18 -30.77
C THR A 415 -10.63 24.54 -30.13
N GLY A 416 -9.57 24.69 -30.94
CA GLY A 416 -8.15 24.64 -30.54
C GLY A 416 -7.75 25.54 -29.35
N GLY A 417 -6.97 25.08 -28.38
CA GLY A 417 -6.70 25.86 -27.15
C GLY A 417 -5.40 26.69 -27.14
N TYR A 418 -4.38 26.26 -27.89
CA TYR A 418 -3.04 26.86 -27.95
C TYR A 418 -2.51 26.83 -29.40
N GLY A 419 -1.38 27.50 -29.65
CA GLY A 419 -0.63 27.39 -30.91
C GLY A 419 -0.25 25.93 -31.24
N LYS A 420 0.25 25.67 -32.45
CA LYS A 420 0.73 24.33 -32.87
C LYS A 420 2.25 24.29 -32.86
N PRO A 421 2.91 23.14 -32.59
CA PRO A 421 4.37 23.05 -32.64
C PRO A 421 4.93 23.36 -34.03
N SER A 422 4.10 23.20 -35.07
CA SER A 422 4.43 23.49 -36.47
C SER A 422 4.21 24.96 -36.88
N ASP A 423 3.55 25.76 -36.04
CA ASP A 423 3.23 27.16 -36.32
C ASP A 423 4.22 28.08 -35.59
N THR A 424 5.03 28.82 -36.34
CA THR A 424 6.07 29.71 -35.80
C THR A 424 5.55 31.11 -35.46
N THR A 425 4.27 31.39 -35.73
CA THR A 425 3.67 32.72 -35.55
C THR A 425 2.92 32.89 -34.22
N VAL A 426 2.42 31.78 -33.65
CA VAL A 426 1.82 31.74 -32.31
C VAL A 426 2.54 30.65 -31.51
N PRO A 427 3.32 31.02 -30.48
CA PRO A 427 4.04 30.04 -29.67
C PRO A 427 3.09 29.00 -29.05
N TYR A 428 3.53 27.75 -29.02
CA TYR A 428 2.75 26.59 -28.56
C TYR A 428 2.37 26.65 -27.06
N ASP A 429 3.08 27.45 -26.27
CA ASP A 429 2.87 27.72 -24.85
C ASP A 429 1.96 28.94 -24.57
N VAL A 430 1.48 29.62 -25.62
CA VAL A 430 0.59 30.78 -25.48
C VAL A 430 -0.87 30.33 -25.59
N ARG A 431 -1.56 30.43 -24.45
CA ARG A 431 -3.00 30.18 -24.34
C ARG A 431 -3.75 31.12 -25.27
N ASN A 432 -4.69 30.60 -26.04
CA ASN A 432 -5.58 31.43 -26.85
C ASN A 432 -6.92 31.65 -26.10
N PRO A 433 -7.16 32.84 -25.52
CA PRO A 433 -8.34 33.08 -24.70
C PRO A 433 -9.66 32.91 -25.45
N ALA A 434 -9.67 33.07 -26.78
CA ALA A 434 -10.88 32.89 -27.59
C ALA A 434 -11.49 31.49 -27.45
N TYR A 435 -10.66 30.50 -27.12
CA TYR A 435 -11.05 29.09 -27.01
C TYR A 435 -11.22 28.60 -25.57
N ASP A 436 -11.25 29.52 -24.62
CA ASP A 436 -11.77 29.26 -23.29
C ASP A 436 -13.29 29.31 -23.27
N THR A 437 -13.89 28.69 -22.26
CA THR A 437 -15.31 28.85 -22.01
C THR A 437 -15.63 30.30 -21.67
N ALA A 438 -16.85 30.73 -21.96
CA ALA A 438 -17.35 32.05 -21.61
C ALA A 438 -17.19 32.35 -20.10
N GLU A 439 -17.29 31.34 -19.23
CA GLU A 439 -17.04 31.47 -17.79
C GLU A 439 -15.61 31.94 -17.49
N ASN A 440 -14.64 31.50 -18.28
CA ASN A 440 -13.22 31.83 -18.15
C ASN A 440 -12.81 33.05 -19.01
N GLY A 441 -13.79 33.83 -19.49
CA GLY A 441 -13.55 35.02 -20.31
C GLY A 441 -13.29 34.75 -21.79
N GLY A 442 -13.53 33.52 -22.26
CA GLY A 442 -13.38 33.14 -23.66
C GLY A 442 -14.66 33.24 -24.48
N GLY A 443 -14.59 32.75 -25.73
CA GLY A 443 -15.70 32.82 -26.69
C GLY A 443 -16.52 31.54 -26.83
N ILE A 444 -16.15 30.45 -26.14
CA ILE A 444 -16.85 29.17 -26.30
C ILE A 444 -18.03 29.08 -25.34
N GLU A 445 -19.22 28.84 -25.88
CA GLU A 445 -20.40 28.58 -25.08
C GLU A 445 -20.38 27.15 -24.52
N GLU A 446 -20.65 27.06 -23.22
CA GLU A 446 -20.81 25.80 -22.53
C GLU A 446 -22.14 25.14 -22.91
N LEU A 447 -22.14 23.82 -22.99
CA LEU A 447 -23.37 23.06 -23.16
C LEU A 447 -24.26 23.25 -21.92
N ARG A 448 -25.55 23.36 -22.19
CA ARG A 448 -26.59 23.54 -21.17
C ARG A 448 -27.61 22.42 -21.22
N ALA A 449 -28.18 22.10 -20.08
CA ALA A 449 -29.38 21.28 -19.98
C ALA A 449 -30.62 22.06 -20.47
N ASN A 450 -31.74 21.37 -20.61
CA ASN A 450 -33.01 21.97 -21.06
C ASN A 450 -33.53 23.08 -20.13
N ASP A 451 -33.13 23.07 -18.86
CA ASP A 451 -33.47 24.10 -17.87
C ASP A 451 -32.55 25.34 -17.93
N GLY A 452 -31.57 25.34 -18.85
CA GLY A 452 -30.61 26.43 -19.03
C GLY A 452 -29.36 26.32 -18.14
N THR A 453 -29.28 25.35 -17.23
CA THR A 453 -28.11 25.14 -16.37
C THR A 453 -26.93 24.60 -17.18
N PRO A 454 -25.69 25.10 -16.99
CA PRO A 454 -24.52 24.47 -17.60
C PRO A 454 -24.43 22.99 -17.24
N LEU A 455 -24.18 22.11 -18.22
CA LEU A 455 -24.01 20.68 -17.99
C LEU A 455 -22.86 20.42 -17.00
N ALA A 456 -21.84 21.27 -17.05
CA ALA A 456 -20.72 21.23 -16.15
C ALA A 456 -21.11 21.32 -14.67
N SER A 457 -22.11 22.14 -14.34
CA SER A 457 -22.62 22.28 -12.96
C SER A 457 -23.45 21.09 -12.48
N LYS A 458 -23.91 20.23 -13.40
CA LYS A 458 -24.75 19.06 -13.09
C LYS A 458 -23.97 17.75 -13.11
N TYR A 459 -23.02 17.65 -14.04
CA TYR A 459 -22.37 16.39 -14.38
C TYR A 459 -20.87 16.40 -14.13
N GLY A 460 -20.27 17.55 -13.81
CA GLY A 460 -18.85 17.69 -13.55
C GLY A 460 -18.12 18.53 -14.61
N ARG A 461 -16.93 18.99 -14.23
CA ARG A 461 -16.07 19.87 -15.03
C ARG A 461 -14.76 19.14 -15.36
N LEU A 462 -14.06 19.65 -16.38
CA LEU A 462 -12.73 19.15 -16.73
C LEU A 462 -11.69 19.93 -15.93
N TYR A 463 -10.73 19.26 -15.31
CA TYR A 463 -9.64 19.89 -14.56
C TYR A 463 -8.31 19.38 -15.10
N SER A 464 -7.33 20.27 -15.17
CA SER A 464 -5.95 19.82 -15.32
C SER A 464 -5.50 19.13 -14.03
N SER A 465 -4.55 18.19 -14.13
CA SER A 465 -3.94 17.56 -12.94
C SER A 465 -3.30 18.58 -12.00
N PHE A 466 -2.76 19.68 -12.53
CA PHE A 466 -2.22 20.78 -11.73
C PHE A 466 -3.31 21.46 -10.90
N GLU A 467 -4.44 21.82 -11.50
CA GLU A 467 -5.59 22.37 -10.77
C GLU A 467 -6.11 21.39 -9.73
N ALA A 468 -6.22 20.12 -10.12
CA ALA A 468 -6.71 19.05 -9.26
C ALA A 468 -5.89 18.93 -7.96
N VAL A 469 -4.58 19.04 -8.08
CA VAL A 469 -3.63 18.81 -6.98
C VAL A 469 -3.31 20.08 -6.20
N THR A 470 -3.28 21.24 -6.86
CA THR A 470 -2.79 22.49 -6.24
C THR A 470 -3.90 23.49 -5.94
N GLY A 471 -5.08 23.32 -6.53
CA GLY A 471 -6.18 24.28 -6.44
C GLY A 471 -5.87 25.67 -7.02
N GLN A 472 -4.79 25.79 -7.78
CA GLN A 472 -4.49 27.01 -8.53
C GLN A 472 -5.23 27.01 -9.87
N PRO A 473 -6.03 28.05 -10.18
CA PRO A 473 -6.89 28.08 -11.36
C PRO A 473 -6.08 28.13 -12.67
N ASN A 474 -6.51 27.35 -13.66
CA ASN A 474 -5.95 27.40 -15.00
C ASN A 474 -6.96 27.11 -16.14
N GLY A 475 -8.24 26.93 -15.83
CA GLY A 475 -9.29 26.69 -16.81
C GLY A 475 -9.17 25.34 -17.52
N ALA A 476 -8.76 24.26 -16.84
CA ALA A 476 -8.58 22.91 -17.42
C ALA A 476 -7.42 22.71 -18.40
N LEU A 477 -6.48 23.64 -18.46
CA LEU A 477 -5.25 23.53 -19.25
C LEU A 477 -4.07 23.61 -18.29
N ASN A 478 -2.88 23.12 -18.67
CA ASN A 478 -1.66 23.37 -17.90
C ASN A 478 -0.97 24.66 -18.43
N LYS A 479 0.20 25.05 -17.92
CA LYS A 479 0.99 26.21 -18.43
C LYS A 479 2.14 25.85 -19.38
N ALA A 480 2.52 24.57 -19.46
CA ALA A 480 3.65 24.09 -20.26
C ALA A 480 3.40 22.70 -20.88
N TYR A 481 4.09 22.40 -21.99
CA TYR A 481 4.00 21.13 -22.73
C TYR A 481 4.69 19.95 -22.05
N GLN A 482 5.54 20.19 -21.08
CA GLN A 482 6.10 19.16 -20.22
C GLN A 482 6.08 19.73 -18.82
N ILE A 483 5.33 19.07 -17.94
CA ILE A 483 5.26 19.47 -16.54
C ILE A 483 5.86 18.36 -15.70
N ALA A 484 6.66 18.76 -14.73
CA ALA A 484 7.00 17.90 -13.61
C ALA A 484 5.70 17.48 -12.91
N SER A 485 5.69 16.25 -12.41
CA SER A 485 4.57 15.80 -11.58
C SER A 485 4.34 16.79 -10.43
N PRO A 486 3.09 17.24 -10.15
CA PRO A 486 2.80 18.14 -9.04
C PRO A 486 3.10 17.52 -7.67
N TYR A 487 3.37 16.21 -7.62
CA TYR A 487 3.77 15.47 -6.41
C TYR A 487 5.28 15.39 -6.21
N GLY A 488 6.06 15.80 -7.20
CA GLY A 488 7.50 15.48 -7.31
C GLY A 488 7.78 14.29 -8.22
N GLU A 489 9.06 14.09 -8.52
CA GLU A 489 9.56 13.02 -9.39
C GLU A 489 9.71 11.68 -8.64
N PRO A 490 9.85 10.54 -9.34
CA PRO A 490 10.14 9.27 -8.69
C PRO A 490 11.30 9.36 -7.69
N GLY A 491 11.08 8.86 -6.47
CA GLY A 491 11.99 8.96 -5.32
C GLY A 491 11.69 10.12 -4.38
N ALA A 492 10.84 11.09 -4.77
CA ALA A 492 10.38 12.13 -3.85
C ALA A 492 9.48 11.54 -2.76
N VAL A 493 9.57 12.04 -1.54
CA VAL A 493 8.69 11.64 -0.43
C VAL A 493 7.63 12.71 -0.25
N LEU A 494 6.37 12.29 -0.21
CA LEU A 494 5.24 13.14 0.16
C LEU A 494 4.48 12.53 1.34
N VAL A 495 3.79 13.38 2.09
CA VAL A 495 2.84 12.94 3.10
C VAL A 495 1.46 13.05 2.47
N ASP A 496 0.76 11.93 2.37
CA ASP A 496 -0.56 11.89 1.77
C ASP A 496 -1.63 12.43 2.74
N ALA A 497 -2.88 12.50 2.31
CA ALA A 497 -3.97 13.07 3.08
C ALA A 497 -4.38 12.26 4.33
N THR A 498 -3.89 11.01 4.47
CA THR A 498 -4.02 10.23 5.71
C THR A 498 -2.93 10.56 6.74
N GLY A 499 -1.87 11.27 6.33
CA GLY A 499 -0.66 11.46 7.11
C GLY A 499 0.42 10.41 6.84
N THR A 500 0.21 9.51 5.87
CA THR A 500 1.17 8.45 5.54
C THR A 500 2.27 9.02 4.64
N ALA A 501 3.53 8.79 5.02
CA ALA A 501 4.67 9.12 4.17
C ALA A 501 4.77 8.09 3.02
N VAL A 502 4.64 8.55 1.79
CA VAL A 502 4.68 7.73 0.57
C VAL A 502 5.85 8.20 -0.29
N THR A 503 6.68 7.27 -0.74
CA THR A 503 7.70 7.55 -1.75
C THR A 503 7.08 7.43 -3.13
N ILE A 504 7.15 8.50 -3.92
CA ILE A 504 6.63 8.52 -5.28
C ILE A 504 7.41 7.54 -6.14
N GLU A 505 6.68 6.74 -6.89
CA GLU A 505 7.21 5.87 -7.92
C GLU A 505 6.28 5.92 -9.14
N ASN A 506 6.81 5.50 -10.28
CA ASN A 506 6.04 5.42 -11.51
C ASN A 506 5.68 3.95 -11.80
N ILE A 507 4.39 3.66 -11.90
CA ILE A 507 3.87 2.30 -12.09
C ILE A 507 3.37 2.15 -13.52
N LEU A 508 3.94 1.21 -14.27
CA LEU A 508 3.51 0.92 -15.63
C LEU A 508 2.40 -0.12 -15.66
N MET A 509 1.61 -0.14 -16.73
CA MET A 509 0.59 -1.19 -16.92
C MET A 509 1.18 -2.59 -16.85
N ALA A 510 2.36 -2.80 -17.45
CA ALA A 510 3.03 -4.10 -17.45
C ALA A 510 3.42 -4.57 -16.05
N THR A 511 3.76 -3.63 -15.15
CA THR A 511 4.05 -3.93 -13.75
C THR A 511 2.80 -4.47 -13.06
N LEU A 512 1.66 -3.79 -13.20
CA LEU A 512 0.41 -4.26 -12.59
C LEU A 512 -0.13 -5.54 -13.26
N ALA A 513 0.00 -5.69 -14.57
CA ALA A 513 -0.42 -6.89 -15.29
C ALA A 513 0.36 -8.15 -14.87
N ALA A 514 1.56 -7.97 -14.31
CA ALA A 514 2.39 -9.03 -13.76
C ALA A 514 2.17 -9.27 -12.26
N ALA A 515 1.27 -8.54 -11.61
CA ALA A 515 0.95 -8.76 -10.19
C ALA A 515 0.36 -10.17 -9.98
N ASP A 516 0.94 -10.90 -9.03
CA ASP A 516 0.47 -12.23 -8.63
C ASP A 516 -0.65 -12.15 -7.58
N ASP A 517 -0.56 -11.16 -6.70
CA ASP A 517 -1.47 -10.94 -5.57
C ASP A 517 -1.63 -9.44 -5.29
N ASP A 518 -2.85 -9.02 -4.96
CA ASP A 518 -3.18 -7.61 -4.73
C ASP A 518 -2.58 -7.06 -3.44
N ALA A 519 -2.57 -7.84 -2.35
CA ALA A 519 -2.02 -7.40 -1.07
C ALA A 519 -0.50 -7.23 -1.16
N LYS A 520 0.17 -8.16 -1.87
CA LYS A 520 1.58 -8.04 -2.22
C LYS A 520 1.84 -6.82 -3.09
N ALA A 521 1.05 -6.58 -4.14
CA ALA A 521 1.21 -5.40 -5.00
C ALA A 521 1.06 -4.09 -4.20
N GLU A 522 0.14 -4.01 -3.25
CA GLU A 522 -0.01 -2.84 -2.38
C GLU A 522 1.11 -2.68 -1.36
N ALA A 523 1.69 -3.78 -0.87
CA ALA A 523 2.83 -3.75 0.02
C ALA A 523 4.11 -3.31 -0.71
N GLU A 524 4.31 -3.80 -1.94
CA GLU A 524 5.45 -3.45 -2.79
C GLU A 524 5.30 -2.03 -3.38
N HIS A 525 4.07 -1.60 -3.65
CA HIS A 525 3.76 -0.30 -4.24
C HIS A 525 2.72 0.49 -3.42
N PRO A 526 3.13 1.12 -2.30
CA PRO A 526 2.22 1.91 -1.45
C PRO A 526 1.51 3.05 -2.18
N VAL A 527 2.07 3.56 -3.29
CA VAL A 527 1.45 4.61 -4.12
C VAL A 527 0.09 4.22 -4.70
N LEU A 528 -0.22 2.92 -4.78
CA LEU A 528 -1.53 2.43 -5.25
C LEU A 528 -2.68 2.90 -4.34
N LYS A 529 -2.36 3.12 -3.06
CA LYS A 529 -3.30 3.55 -2.00
C LYS A 529 -3.15 5.01 -1.60
N MET A 530 -2.21 5.74 -2.21
CA MET A 530 -1.92 7.13 -1.87
C MET A 530 -3.16 8.00 -1.98
N GLN A 531 -3.55 8.66 -0.89
CA GLN A 531 -4.73 9.50 -0.85
C GLN A 531 -4.35 10.96 -1.05
N ILE A 532 -4.65 11.52 -2.23
CA ILE A 532 -4.40 12.94 -2.51
C ILE A 532 -5.70 13.71 -2.35
N GLN A 533 -5.79 14.58 -1.33
CA GLN A 533 -6.95 15.43 -1.14
C GLN A 533 -7.22 16.30 -2.38
N GLY A 534 -6.22 17.09 -2.78
CA GLY A 534 -6.36 18.02 -3.90
C GLY A 534 -7.48 19.03 -3.68
N ILE A 535 -8.28 19.28 -4.72
CA ILE A 535 -9.44 20.19 -4.68
C ILE A 535 -10.73 19.54 -4.14
N CYS A 536 -10.70 18.25 -3.81
CA CYS A 536 -11.82 17.60 -3.13
C CYS A 536 -12.07 18.27 -1.77
N PRO A 537 -13.31 18.19 -1.24
CA PRO A 537 -13.61 18.75 0.06
C PRO A 537 -12.82 18.05 1.16
N TYR A 538 -12.77 18.69 2.31
CA TYR A 538 -11.96 18.19 3.39
C TYR A 538 -12.53 16.88 3.94
N GLY A 539 -11.67 15.91 4.26
CA GLY A 539 -12.14 14.56 4.57
C GLY A 539 -12.67 13.78 3.35
N TRP A 540 -12.35 14.23 2.14
CA TRP A 540 -12.38 13.45 0.89
C TRP A 540 -11.04 13.50 0.15
N HIS A 541 -10.80 12.60 -0.80
CA HIS A 541 -9.63 12.62 -1.70
C HIS A 541 -10.01 12.29 -3.13
N ILE A 542 -9.12 12.63 -4.06
CA ILE A 542 -9.24 12.24 -5.46
C ILE A 542 -9.08 10.72 -5.55
N ALA A 543 -10.06 10.04 -6.14
CA ALA A 543 -10.10 8.59 -6.29
C ALA A 543 -8.77 8.03 -6.80
N ASN A 544 -8.08 7.25 -5.95
CA ASN A 544 -6.83 6.58 -6.28
C ASN A 544 -7.09 5.23 -6.97
N LEU A 545 -6.03 4.49 -7.32
CA LEU A 545 -6.20 3.24 -8.07
C LEU A 545 -6.91 2.16 -7.25
N GLN A 546 -6.63 2.07 -5.95
CA GLN A 546 -7.35 1.16 -5.04
C GLN A 546 -8.85 1.49 -4.99
N ASP A 547 -9.23 2.76 -4.92
CA ASP A 547 -10.63 3.16 -4.91
C ASP A 547 -11.35 2.68 -6.19
N TRP A 548 -10.73 2.86 -7.36
CA TRP A 548 -11.28 2.35 -8.62
C TRP A 548 -11.38 0.82 -8.61
N LYS A 549 -10.41 0.10 -8.03
CA LYS A 549 -10.46 -1.36 -7.88
C LYS A 549 -11.66 -1.79 -7.03
N ASP A 550 -11.89 -1.13 -5.90
CA ASP A 550 -13.03 -1.42 -5.04
C ASP A 550 -14.38 -1.07 -5.70
N LEU A 551 -14.44 0.01 -6.48
CA LEU A 551 -15.62 0.34 -7.26
C LEU A 551 -15.90 -0.71 -8.34
N ILE A 552 -14.86 -1.25 -8.99
CA ILE A 552 -15.00 -2.36 -9.95
C ILE A 552 -15.57 -3.59 -9.23
N TRP A 553 -15.11 -3.89 -8.01
CA TRP A 553 -15.67 -4.98 -7.22
C TRP A 553 -17.15 -4.75 -6.90
N ALA A 554 -17.51 -3.55 -6.41
CA ALA A 554 -18.89 -3.18 -6.14
C ALA A 554 -19.79 -3.31 -7.38
N ALA A 555 -19.27 -2.87 -8.54
CA ALA A 555 -19.94 -3.00 -9.83
C ALA A 555 -20.11 -4.48 -10.22
N ALA A 556 -19.09 -5.32 -10.01
CA ALA A 556 -19.18 -6.75 -10.22
C ALA A 556 -20.28 -7.40 -9.37
N GLN A 557 -20.32 -7.10 -8.07
CA GLN A 557 -21.39 -7.58 -7.18
C GLN A 557 -22.78 -7.11 -7.65
N ALA A 558 -22.93 -5.84 -7.99
CA ALA A 558 -24.19 -5.28 -8.43
C ALA A 558 -24.65 -5.80 -9.81
N SER A 559 -23.73 -6.28 -10.64
CA SER A 559 -24.03 -6.74 -12.01
C SER A 559 -24.40 -8.23 -12.13
N LYS A 560 -24.31 -9.00 -11.03
CA LYS A 560 -24.52 -10.46 -10.99
C LYS A 560 -25.87 -10.86 -11.61
N GLY A 561 -25.86 -11.83 -12.52
CA GLY A 561 -27.05 -12.34 -13.21
C GLY A 561 -27.61 -11.42 -14.29
N SER A 562 -26.95 -10.31 -14.60
CA SER A 562 -27.34 -9.41 -15.70
C SER A 562 -26.66 -9.78 -17.02
N ARG A 563 -27.21 -9.31 -18.15
CA ARG A 563 -26.55 -9.48 -19.46
C ARG A 563 -25.23 -8.73 -19.62
N TYR A 564 -24.92 -7.82 -18.69
CA TYR A 564 -23.69 -7.04 -18.63
C TYR A 564 -22.92 -7.36 -17.35
N GLU A 565 -22.97 -8.62 -16.92
CA GLU A 565 -22.23 -9.07 -15.74
C GLU A 565 -20.73 -8.80 -15.90
N ILE A 566 -20.11 -8.32 -14.83
CA ILE A 566 -18.68 -8.04 -14.71
C ILE A 566 -18.10 -9.13 -13.83
N ALA A 567 -17.06 -9.81 -14.33
CA ALA A 567 -16.39 -10.86 -13.56
C ALA A 567 -15.73 -10.27 -12.32
N GLU A 568 -15.90 -10.91 -11.16
CA GLU A 568 -15.32 -10.45 -9.89
C GLU A 568 -13.78 -10.36 -9.94
N SER A 569 -13.13 -11.25 -10.71
CA SER A 569 -11.68 -11.21 -10.97
C SER A 569 -11.20 -9.94 -11.69
N SER A 570 -12.11 -9.16 -12.26
CA SER A 570 -11.81 -7.85 -12.86
C SER A 570 -11.43 -6.80 -11.82
N ALA A 571 -11.79 -7.02 -10.55
CA ALA A 571 -11.43 -6.14 -9.43
C ALA A 571 -10.07 -6.49 -8.84
N SER A 572 -9.04 -6.57 -9.69
CA SER A 572 -7.66 -6.84 -9.32
C SER A 572 -6.71 -5.87 -10.01
N TYR A 573 -5.55 -5.60 -9.39
CA TYR A 573 -4.51 -4.79 -10.05
C TYR A 573 -4.03 -5.44 -11.35
N LYS A 574 -3.99 -6.78 -11.38
CA LYS A 574 -3.69 -7.56 -12.58
C LYS A 574 -4.65 -7.26 -13.73
N ALA A 575 -5.96 -7.30 -13.48
CA ALA A 575 -6.97 -7.00 -14.49
C ALA A 575 -6.90 -5.52 -14.93
N ILE A 576 -6.69 -4.60 -14.00
CA ILE A 576 -6.48 -3.17 -14.29
C ILE A 576 -5.25 -2.96 -15.17
N GLY A 577 -4.12 -3.62 -14.87
CA GLY A 577 -2.91 -3.60 -15.69
C GLY A 577 -3.08 -4.25 -17.06
N GLY A 578 -4.01 -5.21 -17.19
CA GLY A 578 -4.46 -5.76 -18.46
C GLY A 578 -5.21 -4.75 -19.35
N GLY A 579 -5.61 -3.62 -18.77
CA GLY A 579 -5.97 -2.40 -19.48
C GLY A 579 -7.44 -2.29 -19.91
N SER A 580 -8.25 -3.36 -19.82
CA SER A 580 -9.66 -3.30 -20.21
C SER A 580 -10.54 -4.13 -19.28
N ILE A 581 -11.59 -3.51 -18.74
CA ILE A 581 -12.59 -4.15 -17.89
C ILE A 581 -13.89 -4.27 -18.67
N ALA A 582 -14.28 -5.51 -18.96
CA ALA A 582 -15.47 -5.81 -19.74
C ALA A 582 -16.75 -5.35 -19.02
N ASN A 583 -17.72 -4.84 -19.78
CA ASN A 583 -19.05 -4.42 -19.30
C ASN A 583 -19.12 -3.28 -18.27
N LEU A 584 -17.99 -2.82 -17.71
CA LEU A 584 -17.95 -1.84 -16.64
C LEU A 584 -18.68 -0.54 -16.98
N SER A 585 -18.59 -0.06 -18.22
CA SER A 585 -19.19 1.22 -18.58
C SER A 585 -20.71 1.22 -18.38
N THR A 586 -21.34 0.08 -18.69
CA THR A 586 -22.79 -0.04 -18.78
C THR A 586 -23.51 0.20 -17.46
N ILE A 587 -22.88 -0.14 -16.33
CA ILE A 587 -23.45 0.04 -14.99
C ILE A 587 -23.08 1.38 -14.36
N LEU A 588 -21.99 2.02 -14.83
CA LEU A 588 -21.55 3.35 -14.34
C LEU A 588 -22.30 4.50 -15.02
N PHE A 589 -22.89 4.28 -16.19
CA PHE A 589 -23.54 5.31 -17.01
C PHE A 589 -24.78 5.94 -16.37
N ASP A 590 -24.91 7.25 -16.55
CA ASP A 590 -26.16 8.01 -16.41
C ASP A 590 -27.07 7.77 -17.63
N ALA A 591 -28.37 7.63 -17.42
CA ALA A 591 -29.37 7.57 -18.50
C ALA A 591 -29.39 8.84 -19.37
N SER A 592 -28.99 10.01 -18.83
CA SER A 592 -28.90 11.28 -19.56
C SER A 592 -27.90 11.27 -20.71
N TRP A 593 -26.98 10.30 -20.71
CA TRP A 593 -26.03 10.03 -21.80
C TRP A 593 -26.73 9.84 -23.15
N ASN A 594 -27.95 9.26 -23.13
CA ASN A 594 -28.75 9.02 -24.32
C ASN A 594 -29.46 10.27 -24.88
N THR A 595 -29.35 11.43 -24.20
CA THR A 595 -29.81 12.71 -24.74
C THR A 595 -28.87 13.25 -25.82
N TYR A 596 -27.58 12.91 -25.75
CA TYR A 596 -26.55 13.46 -26.65
C TYR A 596 -25.93 12.40 -27.57
N SER A 597 -26.12 11.13 -27.26
CA SER A 597 -25.66 9.98 -28.05
C SER A 597 -26.78 8.96 -28.15
N SER A 598 -26.83 8.15 -29.21
CA SER A 598 -27.89 7.15 -29.40
C SER A 598 -27.31 5.74 -29.40
N GLY A 599 -27.97 4.81 -28.70
CA GLY A 599 -27.57 3.39 -28.72
C GLY A 599 -26.47 3.02 -27.73
N SER A 600 -26.19 3.88 -26.74
CA SER A 600 -25.27 3.58 -25.66
C SER A 600 -25.78 2.41 -24.81
N PRO A 601 -25.00 1.32 -24.63
CA PRO A 601 -25.40 0.20 -23.78
C PRO A 601 -25.43 0.63 -22.31
N ILE A 602 -26.63 0.68 -21.72
CA ILE A 602 -26.83 0.95 -20.29
C ILE A 602 -27.45 -0.29 -19.65
N SER A 603 -26.88 -0.71 -18.52
CA SER A 603 -27.40 -1.81 -17.73
C SER A 603 -28.74 -1.42 -17.10
N PRO A 604 -29.74 -2.31 -17.05
CA PRO A 604 -30.97 -2.04 -16.31
C PRO A 604 -30.73 -1.84 -14.81
N LEU A 605 -29.58 -2.27 -14.30
CA LEU A 605 -29.17 -2.12 -12.90
C LEU A 605 -28.39 -0.81 -12.64
N ALA A 606 -28.05 -0.05 -13.68
CA ALA A 606 -27.31 1.20 -13.56
C ALA A 606 -28.02 2.25 -12.68
N PRO A 607 -29.37 2.43 -12.72
CA PRO A 607 -30.06 3.36 -11.83
C PRO A 607 -29.89 2.98 -10.35
N ASP A 608 -29.99 1.68 -10.04
CA ASP A 608 -29.84 1.18 -8.68
C ASP A 608 -28.37 1.22 -8.23
N PHE A 609 -27.41 1.08 -9.14
CA PHE A 609 -25.99 1.27 -8.83
C PHE A 609 -25.66 2.76 -8.60
N GLY A 610 -26.19 3.65 -9.45
CA GLY A 610 -26.30 5.08 -9.21
C GLY A 610 -24.99 5.88 -9.28
N PHE A 611 -23.99 5.46 -10.06
CA PHE A 611 -22.69 6.13 -10.17
C PHE A 611 -22.65 7.29 -11.20
N ASN A 612 -23.78 7.56 -11.87
CA ASN A 612 -24.09 8.75 -12.68
C ASN A 612 -22.92 9.31 -13.50
N MET A 613 -22.14 8.46 -14.16
CA MET A 613 -21.09 8.91 -15.07
C MET A 613 -21.75 9.54 -16.31
N PHE A 614 -21.20 10.63 -16.82
CA PHE A 614 -21.75 11.37 -17.95
C PHE A 614 -20.66 11.64 -19.00
N ILE A 615 -21.04 11.96 -20.25
CA ILE A 615 -20.06 12.34 -21.28
C ILE A 615 -19.43 13.68 -20.93
N GLN A 616 -18.11 13.71 -20.80
CA GLN A 616 -17.38 14.97 -20.57
C GLN A 616 -16.33 15.26 -21.63
N GLY A 617 -15.87 14.25 -22.36
CA GLY A 617 -14.68 14.35 -23.20
C GLY A 617 -13.45 14.69 -22.38
N TRP A 618 -12.52 15.39 -23.00
CA TRP A 618 -11.30 15.91 -22.38
C TRP A 618 -10.78 17.10 -23.18
N ARG A 619 -9.94 17.93 -22.55
CA ARG A 619 -9.36 19.13 -23.18
C ARG A 619 -7.88 18.91 -23.45
N LEU A 620 -7.39 19.25 -24.65
CA LEU A 620 -5.99 19.18 -25.06
C LEU A 620 -5.43 20.58 -25.36
N TYR A 621 -4.12 20.74 -25.24
CA TYR A 621 -3.46 21.99 -25.64
C TYR A 621 -3.66 22.34 -27.12
N ASP A 622 -3.23 21.45 -28.02
CA ASP A 622 -3.05 21.74 -29.45
C ASP A 622 -4.35 21.75 -30.26
N THR A 623 -5.34 20.98 -29.79
CA THR A 623 -6.59 20.71 -30.50
C THR A 623 -7.82 21.12 -29.69
N GLY A 624 -7.64 21.55 -28.44
CA GLY A 624 -8.72 22.01 -27.58
C GLY A 624 -9.62 20.87 -27.13
N TYR A 625 -10.93 21.09 -27.08
CA TYR A 625 -11.89 20.09 -26.59
C TYR A 625 -12.06 18.94 -27.59
N ASN A 626 -11.98 17.71 -27.07
CA ASN A 626 -12.14 16.49 -27.85
C ASN A 626 -13.15 15.55 -27.19
N TYR A 627 -13.87 14.82 -28.04
CA TYR A 627 -14.79 13.75 -27.65
C TYR A 627 -15.90 14.18 -26.67
N GLY A 628 -16.33 15.44 -26.74
CA GLY A 628 -17.42 15.97 -25.92
C GLY A 628 -18.79 15.38 -26.30
N ALA A 629 -19.83 15.81 -25.57
CA ALA A 629 -21.18 15.22 -25.61
C ALA A 629 -21.79 15.12 -27.02
N THR A 630 -21.60 16.13 -27.86
CA THR A 630 -22.15 16.17 -29.23
C THR A 630 -21.15 15.80 -30.32
N SER A 631 -20.00 15.21 -29.96
CA SER A 631 -19.06 14.68 -30.95
C SER A 631 -19.59 13.39 -31.61
N GLY A 632 -19.02 13.00 -32.75
CA GLY A 632 -19.34 11.71 -33.39
C GLY A 632 -18.80 10.49 -32.63
N ASP A 633 -17.92 10.70 -31.65
CA ASP A 633 -17.34 9.64 -30.81
C ASP A 633 -17.21 10.15 -29.35
N PRO A 634 -18.32 10.35 -28.63
CA PRO A 634 -18.31 10.90 -27.28
C PRO A 634 -17.65 9.94 -26.29
N ARG A 635 -16.87 10.51 -25.36
CA ARG A 635 -16.09 9.74 -24.38
C ARG A 635 -16.18 10.36 -22.98
N PHE A 636 -15.86 9.54 -21.98
CA PHE A 636 -15.56 9.97 -20.63
C PHE A 636 -14.09 9.69 -20.35
N TYR A 637 -13.42 10.61 -19.66
CA TYR A 637 -12.05 10.48 -19.17
C TYR A 637 -12.01 10.94 -17.72
N ALA A 638 -11.60 10.08 -16.80
CA ALA A 638 -11.22 10.48 -15.45
C ALA A 638 -9.73 10.25 -15.23
N TRP A 639 -9.10 11.23 -14.61
CA TRP A 639 -7.72 11.16 -14.17
C TRP A 639 -7.61 10.37 -12.85
N ILE A 640 -6.53 9.60 -12.71
CA ILE A 640 -6.18 8.85 -11.51
C ILE A 640 -4.81 9.36 -11.04
N PRO A 641 -4.64 9.73 -9.76
CA PRO A 641 -3.44 10.37 -9.20
C PRO A 641 -2.28 9.39 -8.97
N LEU A 642 -1.99 8.53 -9.95
CA LEU A 642 -0.90 7.55 -9.92
C LEU A 642 0.05 7.80 -11.09
N LEU A 643 1.34 8.02 -10.81
CA LEU A 643 2.35 8.27 -11.84
C LEU A 643 2.55 7.02 -12.71
N GLY A 644 2.41 7.20 -14.02
CA GLY A 644 2.46 6.16 -15.03
C GLY A 644 3.74 6.21 -15.84
N GLN A 645 3.65 6.48 -17.14
CA GLN A 645 4.82 6.60 -17.99
C GLN A 645 5.66 7.83 -17.61
N TYR A 646 6.91 7.60 -17.22
CA TYR A 646 7.84 8.65 -16.82
C TYR A 646 9.18 8.53 -17.56
N THR A 647 9.52 9.54 -18.36
CA THR A 647 10.76 9.63 -19.15
C THR A 647 11.18 11.09 -19.26
N SER A 648 12.39 11.36 -19.77
CA SER A 648 12.87 12.72 -20.03
C SER A 648 12.02 13.53 -21.02
N LYS A 649 11.09 12.89 -21.74
CA LYS A 649 10.22 13.54 -22.73
C LYS A 649 8.74 13.43 -22.42
N LYS A 650 8.36 12.68 -21.38
CA LYS A 650 6.96 12.33 -21.11
C LYS A 650 6.75 12.07 -19.63
N THR A 651 5.78 12.78 -19.07
CA THR A 651 5.24 12.55 -17.73
C THR A 651 3.76 12.27 -17.89
N SER A 652 3.30 11.10 -17.47
CA SER A 652 1.91 10.68 -17.59
C SER A 652 1.39 10.13 -16.29
N PHE A 653 0.11 10.37 -16.03
CA PHE A 653 -0.61 9.71 -14.95
C PHE A 653 -1.46 8.57 -15.50
N TRP A 654 -2.05 7.82 -14.58
CA TRP A 654 -3.10 6.88 -14.90
C TRP A 654 -4.42 7.58 -15.22
N ARG A 655 -5.26 6.89 -15.98
CA ARG A 655 -6.64 7.30 -16.26
C ARG A 655 -7.54 6.08 -16.37
N ILE A 656 -8.83 6.34 -16.23
CA ILE A 656 -9.90 5.47 -16.69
C ILE A 656 -10.74 6.21 -17.74
N TYR A 657 -11.09 5.52 -18.83
CA TYR A 657 -11.87 6.11 -19.90
C TYR A 657 -12.67 5.08 -20.68
N ILE A 658 -13.57 5.57 -21.52
CA ILE A 658 -14.28 4.74 -22.49
C ILE A 658 -13.91 5.13 -23.92
N SER A 659 -13.65 4.13 -24.77
CA SER A 659 -13.35 4.31 -26.20
C SER A 659 -14.63 4.38 -27.07
N GLY A 660 -15.49 5.34 -26.77
CA GLY A 660 -16.72 5.61 -27.52
C GLY A 660 -17.99 5.07 -26.86
N HIS A 661 -19.09 5.80 -27.01
CA HIS A 661 -20.36 5.57 -26.28
C HIS A 661 -21.05 4.22 -26.54
N THR A 662 -20.77 3.53 -27.65
CA THR A 662 -21.34 2.21 -27.94
C THR A 662 -20.57 1.06 -27.32
N LYS A 663 -19.44 1.33 -26.66
CA LYS A 663 -18.64 0.32 -25.98
C LYS A 663 -19.21 0.01 -24.60
N THR A 664 -19.10 -1.27 -24.24
CA THR A 664 -19.46 -1.79 -22.91
C THR A 664 -18.27 -1.76 -21.95
N ASP A 665 -17.05 -1.71 -22.50
CA ASP A 665 -15.83 -1.91 -21.74
C ASP A 665 -15.20 -0.57 -21.40
N MET A 666 -14.54 -0.50 -20.24
CA MET A 666 -13.73 0.65 -19.86
C MET A 666 -12.25 0.30 -19.87
N THR A 667 -11.44 1.26 -20.31
CA THR A 667 -10.00 1.12 -20.40
C THR A 667 -9.32 1.87 -19.26
N LEU A 668 -8.36 1.23 -18.61
CA LEU A 668 -7.45 1.86 -17.65
C LEU A 668 -6.04 1.81 -18.21
N ASN A 669 -5.28 2.91 -18.16
CA ASN A 669 -3.86 2.90 -18.56
C ASN A 669 -3.04 4.01 -17.93
N ASP A 670 -1.72 3.85 -18.00
CA ASP A 670 -0.65 4.69 -17.46
C ASP A 670 -0.24 5.87 -18.37
N GLY A 671 -1.04 6.16 -19.40
CA GLY A 671 -0.66 7.00 -20.54
C GLY A 671 -1.39 8.35 -20.62
N PHE A 672 -1.97 8.86 -19.53
CA PHE A 672 -2.59 10.18 -19.51
C PHE A 672 -1.53 11.27 -19.45
N ASP A 673 -1.16 11.77 -20.63
CA ASP A 673 -0.04 12.70 -20.81
C ASP A 673 -0.32 14.07 -20.19
N LEU A 674 0.47 14.43 -19.17
CA LEU A 674 0.42 15.73 -18.52
C LEU A 674 0.90 16.85 -19.43
N GLY A 675 1.83 16.50 -20.30
CA GLY A 675 2.44 17.40 -21.25
C GLY A 675 1.51 17.85 -22.36
N ASN A 676 0.44 17.09 -22.64
CA ASN A 676 -0.58 17.52 -23.59
C ASN A 676 -1.72 18.35 -22.96
N GLY A 677 -1.52 18.86 -21.74
CA GLY A 677 -2.41 19.85 -21.10
C GLY A 677 -3.80 19.30 -20.89
N SER A 678 -3.86 18.03 -20.51
CA SER A 678 -5.05 17.22 -20.54
C SER A 678 -5.98 17.56 -19.36
N GLY A 679 -7.08 18.25 -19.66
CA GLY A 679 -8.17 18.48 -18.72
C GLY A 679 -9.13 17.29 -18.71
N ALA A 680 -9.38 16.67 -17.55
CA ALA A 680 -10.23 15.48 -17.41
C ALA A 680 -11.15 15.57 -16.19
N ALA A 681 -12.11 14.64 -16.10
CA ALA A 681 -12.96 14.47 -14.94
C ALA A 681 -12.15 14.10 -13.69
N ILE A 682 -12.67 14.48 -12.53
CA ILE A 682 -12.19 14.03 -11.22
C ILE A 682 -13.35 13.41 -10.46
N ARG A 683 -13.05 12.36 -9.69
CA ARG A 683 -13.96 11.75 -8.71
C ARG A 683 -13.39 11.91 -7.32
N CYS A 684 -14.23 12.31 -6.37
CA CYS A 684 -13.85 12.39 -4.97
C CYS A 684 -14.49 11.24 -4.19
N VAL A 685 -13.71 10.66 -3.29
CA VAL A 685 -14.07 9.53 -2.44
C VAL A 685 -13.79 9.88 -0.99
N LYS A 686 -14.57 9.35 -0.06
CA LYS A 686 -14.35 9.45 1.38
C LYS A 686 -14.15 8.05 1.94
N ASN A 687 -12.93 7.80 2.41
CA ASN A 687 -12.48 6.56 3.06
C ASN A 687 -11.10 6.76 3.68
N TYR A 688 -10.99 7.73 4.59
CA TYR A 688 -9.79 7.88 5.39
C TYR A 688 -9.78 6.81 6.48
N LYS A 689 -8.79 5.91 6.41
CA LYS A 689 -8.66 4.60 7.07
C LYS A 689 -9.52 3.49 6.44
#